data_AF-A0A8H4INB2-F1
#
_entry.id   AF-A0A8H4INB2-F1
#
_cell.length_a   1.000
_cell.length_b   1.000
_cell.length_c   1.000
_cell.angle_alpha   90.00
_cell.angle_beta   90.00
_cell.angle_gamma   90.00
#
_symmetry.space_group_name_H-M   'P 1'
#
loop_
_entity.id
_entity.type
_entity.pdbx_description
1 polymer ?
#
loop_
_entity_poly.entity_id
_entity_poly.type
_entity_poly.pdbx_seq_one_letter_code
_entity_poly.pdbx_strand_id
1 'polypeptide(L)'
;MDLVSWTFGGDIPDTDKPILIDTVSPFNSLSFKQLATQVRQLIAGLRAQGVQPGDCVCVNCFNDLQYSVLYFGIIGAGAIFTGLNPAFTPNELRHHFDLTKPSLFIVEPPMLEKTLTAAKMAGIPTDRMYAFDTATPNLDRSICSWTALLSYGECDWVKPEDPGTTTASYNPTSGTSGLPKVAMITHSYHVTQAASQCEETGYQRSRLLTLPPFHAFGSPILPSSIRQGIPTYIMRRYAETPFLDSISRYGITETYVPPPVLMALPKSPLATRDGLSSLRSIWMGGASVKFAQQKPLYDLLHEDACIRSVWGMTEAGWITCVQDRTRREDDSVGQPLDGFDIRIIDTDGNPITADDVSGEILVQVPHPFMSYVSNTVATAEAFTPCKTYMRTGDIGYRLTDPATGKPSMFIIDRAKELIKVRGWQVSPTEIESELMQHPTIADAAVIGIKEADGVEEFIRAYIVRKVVLSYNSSDDTQIDEHSLRPWLRERLAGYKVPAEFNFILAIPRNGTGKILRRILREGPTKPHRTIQRRVDSGVCDEAQFVVAPLASAPASDTPAVAPLQGEPASDTPVIEPMLSFVKSDVKTDNTVLGEATKSSELIALPTAPHLPILEKKKRFFIGRSKSPAFMWRRLKKFVSEKNKHIVRVVAG
;
A
#
# COMPACT_ATOMS: atom_id res chain seq x y z
N MET A 1 24.23 0.58 -9.89
CA MET A 1 23.58 0.80 -11.21
C MET A 1 22.27 1.55 -10.95
N ASP A 2 21.84 2.44 -11.84
CA ASP A 2 20.56 3.12 -11.69
C ASP A 2 19.37 2.23 -12.09
N LEU A 3 18.16 2.58 -11.64
CA LEU A 3 16.93 1.83 -11.89
C LEU A 3 16.61 1.62 -13.37
N VAL A 4 16.80 2.63 -14.22
CA VAL A 4 16.38 2.56 -15.63
C VAL A 4 17.37 1.68 -16.41
N SER A 5 18.68 1.91 -16.25
CA SER A 5 19.71 1.04 -16.82
C SER A 5 19.66 -0.39 -16.30
N TRP A 6 19.23 -0.61 -15.05
CA TRP A 6 19.05 -1.96 -14.50
C TRP A 6 17.82 -2.67 -15.08
N THR A 7 16.71 -1.95 -15.24
CA THR A 7 15.46 -2.50 -15.80
C THR A 7 15.64 -2.87 -17.27
N PHE A 8 16.18 -1.97 -18.09
CA PHE A 8 16.42 -2.19 -19.52
C PHE A 8 17.79 -2.84 -19.81
N GLY A 9 18.51 -3.30 -18.79
CA GLY A 9 19.74 -4.09 -18.89
C GLY A 9 19.52 -5.58 -18.63
N GLY A 10 18.29 -6.07 -18.83
CA GLY A 10 17.95 -7.50 -18.78
C GLY A 10 18.31 -8.21 -20.09
N ASP A 11 18.67 -9.49 -20.02
CA ASP A 11 18.91 -10.32 -21.19
C ASP A 11 17.61 -11.03 -21.57
N ILE A 12 16.93 -10.54 -22.61
CA ILE A 12 15.60 -11.00 -23.03
C ILE A 12 15.73 -11.59 -24.44
N PRO A 13 15.50 -12.91 -24.63
CA PRO A 13 15.71 -13.58 -25.91
C PRO A 13 14.88 -13.04 -27.08
N ASP A 14 13.74 -12.42 -26.80
CA ASP A 14 12.83 -11.85 -27.79
C ASP A 14 12.22 -10.55 -27.26
N THR A 15 12.76 -9.42 -27.70
CA THR A 15 12.37 -8.08 -27.24
C THR A 15 11.09 -7.55 -27.88
N ASP A 16 10.57 -8.23 -28.91
CA ASP A 16 9.35 -7.84 -29.64
C ASP A 16 8.09 -8.55 -29.09
N LYS A 17 8.24 -9.61 -28.28
CA LYS A 17 7.13 -10.24 -27.54
C LYS A 17 6.47 -9.29 -26.51
N PRO A 18 5.13 -9.34 -26.34
CA PRO A 18 4.42 -8.65 -25.27
C PRO A 18 4.94 -9.02 -23.87
N ILE A 19 5.23 -8.02 -23.05
CA ILE A 19 5.61 -8.19 -21.63
C ILE A 19 4.52 -7.59 -20.74
N LEU A 20 4.07 -6.37 -21.01
CA LEU A 20 2.97 -5.74 -20.28
C LEU A 20 1.70 -5.88 -21.11
N ILE A 21 0.66 -6.51 -20.57
CA ILE A 21 -0.53 -6.94 -21.32
C ILE A 21 -1.79 -6.45 -20.60
N ASP A 22 -2.75 -5.84 -21.29
CA ASP A 22 -4.01 -5.43 -20.66
C ASP A 22 -4.90 -6.65 -20.41
N THR A 23 -5.48 -6.75 -19.21
CA THR A 23 -6.34 -7.89 -18.84
C THR A 23 -7.64 -8.01 -19.66
N VAL A 24 -8.17 -6.89 -20.16
CA VAL A 24 -9.45 -6.83 -20.88
C VAL A 24 -9.24 -7.08 -22.37
N SER A 25 -8.22 -6.44 -22.96
CA SER A 25 -7.85 -6.54 -24.36
C SER A 25 -6.36 -6.91 -24.49
N PRO A 26 -6.00 -8.21 -24.55
CA PRO A 26 -4.59 -8.63 -24.59
C PRO A 26 -3.85 -8.22 -25.88
N PHE A 27 -4.56 -7.74 -26.90
CA PHE A 27 -3.96 -7.10 -28.08
C PHE A 27 -3.38 -5.72 -27.76
N ASN A 28 -3.92 -5.02 -26.75
CA ASN A 28 -3.29 -3.85 -26.15
C ASN A 28 -2.16 -4.32 -25.22
N SER A 29 -0.93 -4.13 -25.64
CA SER A 29 0.26 -4.59 -24.93
C SER A 29 1.49 -3.77 -25.29
N LEU A 30 2.54 -3.89 -24.47
CA LEU A 30 3.86 -3.33 -24.71
C LEU A 30 4.91 -4.45 -24.66
N SER A 31 5.70 -4.56 -25.73
CA SER A 31 6.95 -5.32 -25.74
C SER A 31 8.08 -4.55 -25.06
N PHE A 32 9.19 -5.24 -24.75
CA PHE A 32 10.38 -4.60 -24.17
C PHE A 32 10.86 -3.41 -25.01
N LYS A 33 10.94 -3.62 -26.32
CA LYS A 33 11.42 -2.64 -27.30
C LYS A 33 10.47 -1.45 -27.43
N GLN A 34 9.16 -1.70 -27.54
CA GLN A 34 8.14 -0.64 -27.57
C GLN A 34 8.19 0.22 -26.29
N LEU A 35 8.35 -0.43 -25.13
CA LEU A 35 8.47 0.25 -23.85
C LEU A 35 9.75 1.10 -23.79
N ALA A 36 10.90 0.56 -24.18
CA ALA A 36 12.17 1.29 -24.21
C ALA A 36 12.12 2.52 -25.13
N THR A 37 11.52 2.40 -26.32
CA THR A 37 11.29 3.53 -27.24
C THR A 37 10.37 4.57 -26.62
N GLN A 38 9.21 4.19 -26.07
CA GLN A 38 8.27 5.15 -25.47
C GLN A 38 8.85 5.84 -24.23
N VAL A 39 9.70 5.16 -23.44
CA VAL A 39 10.48 5.78 -22.35
C VAL A 39 11.42 6.85 -22.89
N ARG A 40 12.19 6.56 -23.97
CA ARG A 40 13.07 7.55 -24.62
C ARG A 40 12.31 8.72 -25.25
N GLN A 41 11.10 8.47 -25.76
CA GLN A 41 10.20 9.51 -26.27
C GLN A 41 9.70 10.43 -25.14
N LEU A 42 9.23 9.86 -24.02
CA LEU A 42 8.78 10.66 -22.89
C LEU A 42 9.92 11.48 -22.28
N ILE A 43 11.14 10.95 -22.22
CA ILE A 43 12.33 11.70 -21.78
C ILE A 43 12.58 12.93 -22.67
N ALA A 44 12.46 12.78 -23.99
CA ALA A 44 12.59 13.90 -24.92
C ALA A 44 11.48 14.95 -24.70
N GLY A 45 10.22 14.51 -24.55
CA GLY A 45 9.08 15.37 -24.25
C GLY A 45 9.21 16.17 -22.97
N LEU A 46 9.54 15.50 -21.86
CA LEU A 46 9.71 16.16 -20.55
C LEU A 46 10.80 17.23 -20.62
N ARG A 47 11.95 16.95 -21.26
CA ARG A 47 13.01 17.94 -21.47
C ARG A 47 12.58 19.09 -22.39
N ALA A 48 11.80 18.82 -23.44
CA ALA A 48 11.24 19.86 -24.31
C ALA A 48 10.24 20.77 -23.57
N GLN A 49 9.53 20.24 -22.58
CA GLN A 49 8.70 20.99 -21.64
C GLN A 49 9.50 21.66 -20.50
N GLY A 50 10.83 21.60 -20.56
CA GLY A 50 11.73 22.29 -19.63
C GLY A 50 11.96 21.57 -18.30
N VAL A 51 11.52 20.32 -18.14
CA VAL A 51 11.82 19.52 -16.94
C VAL A 51 13.33 19.27 -16.83
N GLN A 52 13.90 19.59 -15.69
CA GLN A 52 15.33 19.41 -15.38
C GLN A 52 15.58 18.22 -14.44
N PRO A 53 16.81 17.67 -14.40
CA PRO A 53 17.18 16.71 -13.36
C PRO A 53 16.95 17.27 -11.95
N GLY A 54 16.29 16.49 -11.09
CA GLY A 54 15.87 16.90 -9.75
C GLY A 54 14.46 17.52 -9.66
N ASP A 55 13.84 17.92 -10.77
CA ASP A 55 12.43 18.37 -10.78
C ASP A 55 11.49 17.24 -10.35
N CYS A 56 10.36 17.58 -9.73
CA CYS A 56 9.32 16.63 -9.36
C CYS A 56 8.22 16.57 -10.42
N VAL A 57 7.91 15.38 -10.93
CA VAL A 57 6.79 15.14 -11.86
C VAL A 57 5.73 14.28 -11.17
N CYS A 58 4.51 14.81 -11.11
CA CYS A 58 3.38 14.20 -10.40
C CYS A 58 2.50 13.37 -11.35
N VAL A 59 2.25 12.11 -10.96
CA VAL A 59 1.37 11.18 -11.68
C VAL A 59 0.17 10.80 -10.82
N ASN A 60 -1.03 11.06 -11.32
CA ASN A 60 -2.29 10.74 -10.65
C ASN A 60 -3.24 10.01 -11.62
N CYS A 61 -3.09 8.69 -11.69
CA CYS A 61 -3.85 7.78 -12.55
C CYS A 61 -4.05 6.41 -11.88
N PHE A 62 -4.96 5.60 -12.40
CA PHE A 62 -5.09 4.19 -12.05
C PHE A 62 -3.97 3.34 -12.67
N ASN A 63 -4.01 2.02 -12.45
CA ASN A 63 -3.11 1.11 -13.15
C ASN A 63 -3.41 1.14 -14.65
N ASP A 64 -2.37 1.21 -15.45
CA ASP A 64 -2.39 1.24 -16.91
C ASP A 64 -1.05 0.65 -17.41
N LEU A 65 -1.01 0.12 -18.64
CA LEU A 65 0.22 -0.30 -19.30
C LEU A 65 1.24 0.83 -19.37
N GLN A 66 0.75 2.02 -19.74
CA GLN A 66 1.53 3.23 -19.95
C GLN A 66 2.06 3.84 -18.65
N TYR A 67 1.60 3.36 -17.48
CA TYR A 67 2.19 3.72 -16.19
C TYR A 67 3.70 3.45 -16.15
N SER A 68 4.13 2.34 -16.78
CA SER A 68 5.55 1.97 -16.89
C SER A 68 6.34 3.01 -17.68
N VAL A 69 5.81 3.50 -18.81
CA VAL A 69 6.39 4.58 -19.61
C VAL A 69 6.53 5.85 -18.77
N LEU A 70 5.48 6.23 -18.03
CA LEU A 70 5.54 7.39 -17.12
C LEU A 70 6.65 7.22 -16.06
N TYR A 71 6.64 6.10 -15.35
CA TYR A 71 7.56 5.82 -14.25
C TYR A 71 9.04 5.84 -14.70
N PHE A 72 9.39 5.08 -15.73
CA PHE A 72 10.78 5.02 -16.22
C PHE A 72 11.17 6.25 -17.06
N GLY A 73 10.24 6.90 -17.75
CA GLY A 73 10.52 8.10 -18.53
C GLY A 73 10.78 9.34 -17.65
N ILE A 74 10.03 9.50 -16.55
CA ILE A 74 10.28 10.56 -15.56
C ILE A 74 11.65 10.33 -14.89
N ILE A 75 11.87 9.12 -14.33
CA ILE A 75 13.12 8.78 -13.65
C ILE A 75 14.31 8.84 -14.63
N GLY A 76 14.12 8.41 -15.87
CA GLY A 76 15.13 8.47 -16.93
C GLY A 76 15.41 9.88 -17.45
N ALA A 77 14.51 10.85 -17.25
CA ALA A 77 14.82 12.26 -17.49
C ALA A 77 15.76 12.85 -16.42
N GLY A 78 16.01 12.11 -15.33
CA GLY A 78 16.68 12.60 -14.13
C GLY A 78 15.72 13.28 -13.14
N ALA A 79 14.42 13.29 -13.44
CA ALA A 79 13.39 13.88 -12.60
C ALA A 79 12.91 12.88 -11.53
N ILE A 80 12.35 13.41 -10.44
CA ILE A 80 11.81 12.65 -9.33
C ILE A 80 10.35 12.32 -9.62
N PHE A 81 10.05 11.03 -9.70
CA PHE A 81 8.68 10.54 -9.85
C PHE A 81 7.89 10.67 -8.54
N THR A 82 6.67 11.21 -8.56
CA THR A 82 5.72 11.04 -7.47
C THR A 82 4.39 10.48 -7.96
N GLY A 83 4.06 9.27 -7.52
CA GLY A 83 2.81 8.58 -7.84
C GLY A 83 1.82 8.70 -6.70
N LEU A 84 0.59 9.09 -7.01
CA LEU A 84 -0.45 9.37 -6.01
C LEU A 84 -1.57 8.36 -6.02
N ASN A 85 -2.20 8.19 -4.85
CA ASN A 85 -3.41 7.41 -4.72
C ASN A 85 -4.59 8.16 -5.36
N PRO A 86 -5.25 7.62 -6.40
CA PRO A 86 -6.40 8.28 -7.02
C PRO A 86 -7.61 8.44 -6.09
N ALA A 87 -7.61 7.87 -4.88
CA ALA A 87 -8.61 8.14 -3.85
C ALA A 87 -8.36 9.45 -3.06
N PHE A 88 -7.17 10.06 -3.13
CA PHE A 88 -6.84 11.27 -2.35
C PHE A 88 -7.80 12.43 -2.65
N THR A 89 -8.17 13.14 -1.59
CA THR A 89 -8.96 14.38 -1.58
C THR A 89 -8.11 15.59 -2.00
N PRO A 90 -8.71 16.74 -2.38
CA PRO A 90 -7.96 17.97 -2.68
C PRO A 90 -7.02 18.41 -1.54
N ASN A 91 -7.39 18.19 -0.28
CA ASN A 91 -6.55 18.54 0.88
C ASN A 91 -5.32 17.65 1.02
N GLU A 92 -5.45 16.34 0.80
CA GLU A 92 -4.33 15.39 0.82
C GLU A 92 -3.39 15.62 -0.36
N LEU A 93 -3.94 15.89 -1.56
CA LEU A 93 -3.19 16.29 -2.74
C LEU A 93 -2.42 17.59 -2.49
N ARG A 94 -3.08 18.62 -1.95
CA ARG A 94 -2.43 19.90 -1.60
C ARG A 94 -1.29 19.70 -0.62
N HIS A 95 -1.50 18.96 0.46
CA HIS A 95 -0.45 18.67 1.45
C HIS A 95 0.76 17.97 0.80
N HIS A 96 0.50 17.01 -0.10
CA HIS A 96 1.57 16.37 -0.87
C HIS A 96 2.30 17.36 -1.80
N PHE A 97 1.57 18.24 -2.49
CA PHE A 97 2.12 19.28 -3.36
C PHE A 97 2.93 20.33 -2.59
N ASP A 98 2.50 20.68 -1.37
CA ASP A 98 3.21 21.59 -0.49
C ASP A 98 4.56 21.03 -0.01
N LEU A 99 4.70 19.71 0.07
CA LEU A 99 5.97 19.04 0.34
C LEU A 99 6.83 18.86 -0.92
N THR A 100 6.24 18.37 -2.02
CA THR A 100 7.00 17.87 -3.19
C THR A 100 7.19 18.87 -4.32
N LYS A 101 6.44 19.98 -4.34
CA LYS A 101 6.50 21.08 -5.31
C LYS A 101 6.67 20.60 -6.78
N PRO A 102 5.73 19.79 -7.31
CA PRO A 102 5.79 19.29 -8.68
C PRO A 102 5.81 20.43 -9.71
N SER A 103 6.66 20.30 -10.73
CA SER A 103 6.80 21.26 -11.85
C SER A 103 6.02 20.84 -13.11
N LEU A 104 5.54 19.59 -13.15
CA LEU A 104 4.69 19.04 -14.22
C LEU A 104 3.74 17.98 -13.65
N PHE A 105 2.53 17.91 -14.20
CA PHE A 105 1.49 16.95 -13.81
C PHE A 105 1.03 16.09 -15.00
N ILE A 106 0.90 14.79 -14.78
CA ILE A 106 0.29 13.83 -15.72
C ILE A 106 -0.87 13.15 -14.98
N VAL A 107 -2.10 13.50 -15.37
CA VAL A 107 -3.30 13.24 -14.56
C VAL A 107 -4.39 12.66 -15.43
N GLU A 108 -4.93 11.52 -15.04
CA GLU A 108 -6.00 10.86 -15.80
C GLU A 108 -7.34 11.59 -15.59
N PRO A 109 -8.21 11.74 -16.62
CA PRO A 109 -9.30 12.73 -16.60
C PRO A 109 -10.21 12.77 -15.35
N PRO A 110 -10.66 11.66 -14.74
CA PRO A 110 -11.50 11.68 -13.53
C PRO A 110 -10.81 12.27 -12.29
N MET A 111 -9.50 12.51 -12.34
CA MET A 111 -8.72 13.13 -11.26
C MET A 111 -8.30 14.58 -11.57
N LEU A 112 -8.58 15.11 -12.76
CA LEU A 112 -8.18 16.47 -13.17
C LEU A 112 -8.74 17.55 -12.25
N GLU A 113 -10.06 17.60 -12.05
CA GLU A 113 -10.73 18.66 -11.28
C GLU A 113 -10.15 18.83 -9.87
N LYS A 114 -10.02 17.72 -9.12
CA LYS A 114 -9.46 17.75 -7.77
C LYS A 114 -7.96 18.02 -7.74
N THR A 115 -7.22 17.63 -8.78
CA THR A 115 -5.78 17.92 -8.91
C THR A 115 -5.53 19.39 -9.21
N LEU A 116 -6.30 19.97 -10.15
CA LEU A 116 -6.33 21.42 -10.42
C LEU A 116 -6.71 22.22 -9.18
N THR A 117 -7.73 21.78 -8.43
CA THR A 117 -8.16 22.42 -7.18
C THR A 117 -7.03 22.42 -6.15
N ALA A 118 -6.40 21.27 -5.92
CA ALA A 118 -5.27 21.14 -5.00
C ALA A 118 -4.04 21.96 -5.44
N ALA A 119 -3.71 21.99 -6.73
CA ALA A 119 -2.61 22.78 -7.27
C ALA A 119 -2.83 24.29 -7.08
N LYS A 120 -4.06 24.77 -7.37
CA LYS A 120 -4.47 26.16 -7.08
C LYS A 120 -4.35 26.50 -5.59
N MET A 121 -4.77 25.61 -4.70
CA MET A 121 -4.64 25.79 -3.24
C MET A 121 -3.19 25.82 -2.75
N ALA A 122 -2.28 25.12 -3.43
CA ALA A 122 -0.84 25.10 -3.15
C ALA A 122 -0.05 26.21 -3.88
N GLY A 123 -0.73 27.05 -4.68
CA GLY A 123 -0.10 28.10 -5.49
C GLY A 123 0.80 27.58 -6.62
N ILE A 124 0.59 26.34 -7.09
CA ILE A 124 1.39 25.73 -8.15
C ILE A 124 0.77 26.03 -9.54
N PRO A 125 1.54 26.53 -10.51
CA PRO A 125 1.08 26.69 -11.90
C PRO A 125 0.60 25.38 -12.52
N THR A 126 -0.49 25.44 -13.28
CA THR A 126 -1.10 24.27 -13.95
C THR A 126 -1.00 24.32 -15.47
N ASP A 127 -0.15 25.19 -16.02
CA ASP A 127 0.17 25.30 -17.45
C ASP A 127 0.88 24.04 -17.98
N ARG A 128 1.59 23.32 -17.11
CA ARG A 128 2.24 22.03 -17.40
C ARG A 128 1.43 20.85 -16.86
N MET A 129 0.12 20.86 -17.12
CA MET A 129 -0.76 19.72 -16.83
C MET A 129 -1.12 18.98 -18.12
N TYR A 130 -0.96 17.66 -18.09
CA TYR A 130 -1.25 16.77 -19.21
C TYR A 130 -2.30 15.74 -18.80
N ALA A 131 -3.29 15.53 -19.66
CA ALA A 131 -4.32 14.52 -19.46
C ALA A 131 -3.78 13.14 -19.84
N PHE A 132 -3.76 12.21 -18.89
CA PHE A 132 -3.44 10.79 -19.15
C PHE A 132 -4.67 10.07 -19.66
N ASP A 133 -5.01 10.30 -20.92
CA ASP A 133 -6.26 9.93 -21.58
C ASP A 133 -6.20 8.58 -22.32
N THR A 134 -5.50 7.60 -21.74
CA THR A 134 -5.37 6.23 -22.28
C THR A 134 -6.69 5.45 -22.19
N ALA A 135 -7.28 5.39 -21.00
CA ALA A 135 -8.46 4.59 -20.67
C ALA A 135 -9.73 5.42 -20.49
N THR A 136 -9.62 6.75 -20.43
CA THR A 136 -10.75 7.68 -20.31
C THR A 136 -10.45 8.89 -21.16
N PRO A 137 -11.33 9.28 -22.12
CA PRO A 137 -11.04 10.37 -23.04
C PRO A 137 -10.98 11.71 -22.31
N ASN A 138 -10.01 12.56 -22.67
CA ASN A 138 -10.00 13.93 -22.20
C ASN A 138 -11.07 14.78 -22.91
N LEU A 139 -12.03 15.29 -22.14
CA LEU A 139 -13.06 16.21 -22.61
C LEU A 139 -12.64 17.69 -22.49
N ASP A 140 -11.69 18.01 -21.60
CA ASP A 140 -11.17 19.36 -21.43
C ASP A 140 -10.06 19.65 -22.46
N ARG A 141 -10.45 20.30 -23.55
CA ARG A 141 -9.53 20.66 -24.65
C ARG A 141 -8.52 21.75 -24.28
N SER A 142 -8.62 22.38 -23.11
CA SER A 142 -7.59 23.30 -22.62
C SER A 142 -6.35 22.56 -22.08
N ILE A 143 -6.50 21.27 -21.75
CA ILE A 143 -5.44 20.40 -21.24
C ILE A 143 -4.97 19.48 -22.37
N CYS A 144 -3.66 19.47 -22.64
CA CYS A 144 -3.09 18.62 -23.69
C CYS A 144 -3.11 17.14 -23.29
N SER A 145 -3.33 16.23 -24.24
CA SER A 145 -3.07 14.80 -24.02
C SER A 145 -1.59 14.58 -23.68
N TRP A 146 -1.31 13.67 -22.75
CA TRP A 146 0.05 13.25 -22.42
C TRP A 146 0.83 12.71 -23.63
N THR A 147 0.12 12.17 -24.63
CA THR A 147 0.73 11.67 -25.88
C THR A 147 1.49 12.75 -26.66
N ALA A 148 1.16 14.04 -26.45
CA ALA A 148 1.91 15.15 -27.00
C ALA A 148 3.39 15.14 -26.55
N LEU A 149 3.68 14.63 -25.35
CA LEU A 149 5.06 14.47 -24.85
C LEU A 149 5.85 13.43 -25.65
N LEU A 150 5.21 12.47 -26.31
CA LEU A 150 5.89 11.44 -27.10
C LEU A 150 6.32 11.92 -28.49
N SER A 151 5.90 13.13 -28.89
CA SER A 151 6.10 13.66 -30.25
C SER A 151 7.44 14.39 -30.47
N TYR A 152 8.32 14.44 -29.46
CA TYR A 152 9.57 15.22 -29.47
C TYR A 152 10.82 14.42 -29.92
N GLY A 153 10.62 13.28 -30.60
CA GLY A 153 11.70 12.36 -30.95
C GLY A 153 12.10 11.48 -29.77
N GLU A 154 13.32 10.95 -29.77
CA GLU A 154 13.85 10.07 -28.72
C GLU A 154 15.11 10.65 -28.07
N CYS A 155 15.24 10.48 -26.76
CA CYS A 155 16.43 10.84 -26.01
C CYS A 155 16.80 9.77 -24.98
N ASP A 156 18.11 9.53 -24.82
CA ASP A 156 18.63 8.57 -23.83
C ASP A 156 18.45 9.07 -22.40
N TRP A 157 18.28 8.11 -21.49
CA TRP A 157 18.11 8.37 -20.07
C TRP A 157 19.40 8.83 -19.39
N VAL A 158 19.24 9.68 -18.37
CA VAL A 158 20.33 10.14 -17.51
C VAL A 158 20.82 8.97 -16.66
N LYS A 159 22.15 8.81 -16.58
CA LYS A 159 22.80 7.90 -15.64
C LYS A 159 23.35 8.76 -14.49
N PRO A 160 22.74 8.75 -13.29
CA PRO A 160 23.24 9.53 -12.16
C PRO A 160 24.62 9.04 -11.69
N GLU A 161 25.46 9.98 -11.26
CA GLU A 161 26.83 9.68 -10.80
C GLU A 161 26.84 8.76 -9.57
N ASP A 162 25.95 9.03 -8.61
CA ASP A 162 25.71 8.18 -7.45
C ASP A 162 24.21 7.78 -7.38
N PRO A 163 23.84 6.59 -7.91
CA PRO A 163 22.49 6.05 -7.77
C PRO A 163 22.10 5.71 -6.32
N GLY A 164 23.04 5.67 -5.38
CA GLY A 164 22.83 5.41 -3.96
C GLY A 164 22.27 6.62 -3.21
N THR A 165 22.65 7.83 -3.62
CA THR A 165 22.17 9.10 -3.01
C THR A 165 21.24 9.91 -3.90
N THR A 166 21.13 9.58 -5.20
CA THR A 166 20.19 10.26 -6.11
C THR A 166 18.76 9.76 -5.89
N THR A 167 17.84 10.69 -5.59
CA THR A 167 16.40 10.41 -5.45
C THR A 167 15.78 10.08 -6.79
N ALA A 168 15.13 8.93 -6.90
CA ALA A 168 14.35 8.50 -8.06
C ALA A 168 12.84 8.75 -7.86
N SER A 169 12.32 8.59 -6.63
CA SER A 169 10.91 8.85 -6.37
C SER A 169 10.62 9.44 -4.99
N TYR A 170 9.50 10.14 -4.92
CA TYR A 170 8.83 10.54 -3.69
C TYR A 170 7.64 9.61 -3.45
N ASN A 171 7.68 8.86 -2.36
CA ASN A 171 6.64 7.90 -2.01
C ASN A 171 5.85 8.41 -0.79
N PRO A 172 4.54 8.68 -0.92
CA PRO A 172 3.68 8.98 0.23
C PRO A 172 3.68 7.82 1.23
N THR A 173 3.80 8.11 2.53
CA THR A 173 3.71 7.09 3.59
C THR A 173 2.45 7.31 4.44
N SER A 174 1.76 6.22 4.75
CA SER A 174 0.54 6.26 5.55
C SER A 174 0.87 6.51 7.02
N GLY A 175 0.86 7.78 7.44
CA GLY A 175 0.95 8.14 8.85
C GLY A 175 -0.24 7.59 9.62
N THR A 176 -0.01 6.69 10.58
CA THR A 176 -1.08 6.22 11.50
C THR A 176 -1.49 7.27 12.52
N SER A 177 -0.73 8.37 12.64
CA SER A 177 -0.86 9.40 13.68
C SER A 177 -0.95 10.85 13.15
N GLY A 178 -1.14 11.08 11.84
CA GLY A 178 -1.15 12.44 11.27
C GLY A 178 -1.25 12.49 9.75
N LEU A 179 -1.01 13.68 9.17
CA LEU A 179 -0.96 13.86 7.71
C LEU A 179 0.15 12.98 7.08
N PRO A 180 -0.02 12.51 5.83
CA PRO A 180 0.98 11.67 5.16
C PRO A 180 2.36 12.32 5.12
N LYS A 181 3.41 11.54 5.42
CA LYS A 181 4.79 11.95 5.15
C LYS A 181 5.14 11.60 3.70
N VAL A 182 6.23 12.14 3.17
CA VAL A 182 6.75 11.78 1.85
C VAL A 182 8.18 11.29 2.02
N ALA A 183 8.44 10.02 1.71
CA ALA A 183 9.76 9.42 1.78
C ALA A 183 10.53 9.65 0.47
N MET A 184 11.81 10.02 0.58
CA MET A 184 12.74 10.19 -0.54
C MET A 184 13.43 8.87 -0.84
N ILE A 185 13.13 8.27 -2.00
CA ILE A 185 13.57 6.93 -2.39
C ILE A 185 14.58 7.01 -3.53
N THR A 186 15.70 6.28 -3.42
CA THR A 186 16.82 6.37 -4.37
C THR A 186 16.74 5.33 -5.47
N HIS A 187 17.55 5.50 -6.53
CA HIS A 187 17.62 4.47 -7.59
C HIS A 187 18.09 3.12 -7.03
N SER A 188 19.08 3.11 -6.12
CA SER A 188 19.63 1.85 -5.57
C SER A 188 18.67 1.13 -4.63
N TYR A 189 17.78 1.85 -3.92
CA TYR A 189 16.64 1.25 -3.22
C TYR A 189 15.79 0.44 -4.21
N HIS A 190 15.34 1.07 -5.30
CA HIS A 190 14.42 0.42 -6.25
C HIS A 190 15.08 -0.76 -6.96
N VAL A 191 16.37 -0.66 -7.28
CA VAL A 191 17.16 -1.78 -7.82
C VAL A 191 17.24 -2.93 -6.83
N THR A 192 17.52 -2.68 -5.55
CA THR A 192 17.60 -3.72 -4.51
C THR A 192 16.26 -4.44 -4.35
N GLN A 193 15.18 -3.66 -4.29
CA GLN A 193 13.83 -4.18 -4.14
C GLN A 193 13.35 -4.95 -5.38
N ALA A 194 13.69 -4.51 -6.59
CA ALA A 194 13.34 -5.25 -7.80
C ALA A 194 14.22 -6.50 -8.01
N ALA A 195 15.47 -6.46 -7.56
CA ALA A 195 16.37 -7.61 -7.63
C ALA A 195 15.89 -8.78 -6.74
N SER A 196 15.29 -8.50 -5.57
CA SER A 196 14.72 -9.57 -4.72
C SER A 196 13.51 -10.29 -5.33
N GLN A 197 12.94 -9.76 -6.42
CA GLN A 197 11.87 -10.39 -7.20
C GLN A 197 12.40 -11.18 -8.42
N CYS A 198 13.72 -11.19 -8.61
CA CYS A 198 14.41 -11.95 -9.64
C CYS A 198 14.84 -13.29 -9.06
N GLU A 199 14.04 -14.33 -9.30
CA GLU A 199 14.25 -15.70 -8.84
C GLU A 199 14.04 -16.66 -10.02
N GLU A 200 14.84 -17.73 -10.08
CA GLU A 200 14.60 -18.85 -10.99
C GLU A 200 13.46 -19.72 -10.45
N THR A 201 12.60 -20.20 -11.34
CA THR A 201 11.40 -20.96 -10.97
C THR A 201 11.29 -22.25 -11.80
N GLY A 202 10.85 -23.34 -11.18
CA GLY A 202 10.58 -24.62 -11.86
C GLY A 202 9.33 -24.63 -12.76
N TYR A 203 8.77 -23.47 -13.07
CA TYR A 203 7.60 -23.28 -13.93
C TYR A 203 7.74 -21.98 -14.73
N GLN A 204 7.02 -21.89 -15.85
CA GLN A 204 6.98 -20.68 -16.68
C GLN A 204 6.17 -19.58 -15.98
N ARG A 205 6.80 -18.42 -15.75
CA ARG A 205 6.19 -17.32 -14.98
C ARG A 205 5.20 -16.52 -15.84
N SER A 206 4.02 -16.29 -15.29
CA SER A 206 2.98 -15.36 -15.77
C SER A 206 2.40 -14.61 -14.56
N ARG A 207 2.40 -13.28 -14.58
CA ARG A 207 2.07 -12.41 -13.43
C ARG A 207 0.76 -11.65 -13.65
N LEU A 208 -0.05 -11.48 -12.61
CA LEU A 208 -1.20 -10.58 -12.57
C LEU A 208 -0.96 -9.45 -11.56
N LEU A 209 -0.92 -8.20 -12.03
CA LEU A 209 -0.70 -7.02 -11.21
C LEU A 209 -2.00 -6.23 -11.01
N THR A 210 -2.54 -6.32 -9.79
CA THR A 210 -3.70 -5.51 -9.32
C THR A 210 -3.29 -4.38 -8.37
N LEU A 211 -2.10 -4.46 -7.79
CA LEU A 211 -1.57 -3.47 -6.86
C LEU A 211 -1.17 -2.17 -7.57
N PRO A 212 -1.32 -1.00 -6.93
CA PRO A 212 -0.83 0.25 -7.48
C PRO A 212 0.71 0.32 -7.49
N PRO A 213 1.38 0.59 -8.64
CA PRO A 213 2.84 0.63 -8.70
C PRO A 213 3.48 1.77 -7.91
N PHE A 214 2.74 2.83 -7.54
CA PHE A 214 3.26 3.87 -6.63
C PHE A 214 3.50 3.37 -5.20
N HIS A 215 2.87 2.26 -4.81
CA HIS A 215 2.97 1.71 -3.47
C HIS A 215 4.24 0.87 -3.33
N ALA A 216 4.94 0.94 -2.19
CA ALA A 216 6.20 0.21 -1.97
C ALA A 216 6.08 -1.31 -2.19
N PHE A 217 4.91 -1.90 -1.93
CA PHE A 217 4.63 -3.31 -2.23
C PHE A 217 4.59 -3.59 -3.75
N GLY A 218 4.01 -2.69 -4.55
CA GLY A 218 3.84 -2.85 -6.00
C GLY A 218 5.03 -2.39 -6.86
N SER A 219 5.74 -1.35 -6.41
CA SER A 219 6.84 -0.73 -7.14
C SER A 219 7.95 -1.66 -7.66
N PRO A 220 8.33 -2.78 -6.99
CA PRO A 220 9.41 -3.66 -7.48
C PRO A 220 8.97 -4.63 -8.58
N ILE A 221 7.65 -4.79 -8.79
CA ILE A 221 7.09 -5.81 -9.67
C ILE A 221 7.33 -5.44 -11.15
N LEU A 222 7.03 -4.20 -11.55
CA LEU A 222 7.23 -3.79 -12.95
C LEU A 222 8.70 -3.85 -13.39
N PRO A 223 9.69 -3.26 -12.66
CA PRO A 223 11.10 -3.36 -13.03
C PRO A 223 11.60 -4.82 -13.14
N SER A 224 11.19 -5.68 -12.20
CA SER A 224 11.62 -7.09 -12.21
C SER A 224 10.96 -7.92 -13.31
N SER A 225 9.68 -7.66 -13.62
CA SER A 225 8.98 -8.28 -14.75
C SER A 225 9.62 -7.90 -16.08
N ILE A 226 9.89 -6.60 -16.28
CA ILE A 226 10.50 -6.09 -17.51
C ILE A 226 11.91 -6.68 -17.68
N ARG A 227 12.75 -6.64 -16.64
CA ARG A 227 14.13 -7.15 -16.69
C ARG A 227 14.20 -8.66 -17.02
N GLN A 228 13.23 -9.45 -16.55
CA GLN A 228 13.19 -10.90 -16.77
C GLN A 228 12.35 -11.31 -17.98
N GLY A 229 11.72 -10.38 -18.71
CA GLY A 229 10.81 -10.70 -19.81
C GLY A 229 9.53 -11.44 -19.39
N ILE A 230 9.09 -11.33 -18.13
CA ILE A 230 7.94 -12.07 -17.59
C ILE A 230 6.63 -11.43 -18.05
N PRO A 231 5.75 -12.16 -18.78
CA PRO A 231 4.41 -11.68 -19.13
C PRO A 231 3.64 -11.26 -17.86
N THR A 232 3.24 -10.00 -17.84
CA THR A 232 2.62 -9.34 -16.69
C THR A 232 1.34 -8.64 -17.14
N TYR A 233 0.23 -9.22 -16.73
CA TYR A 233 -1.11 -8.75 -17.03
C TYR A 233 -1.47 -7.62 -16.05
N ILE A 234 -1.76 -6.44 -16.59
CA ILE A 234 -2.05 -5.24 -15.81
C ILE A 234 -3.56 -5.12 -15.66
N MET A 235 -4.01 -5.19 -14.41
CA MET A 235 -5.40 -4.96 -14.05
C MET A 235 -5.55 -3.54 -13.50
N ARG A 236 -6.43 -2.75 -14.15
CA ARG A 236 -6.68 -1.34 -13.85
C ARG A 236 -7.07 -1.07 -12.39
N ARG A 237 -7.92 -1.91 -11.82
CA ARG A 237 -8.24 -2.02 -10.39
C ARG A 237 -8.73 -3.45 -10.10
N TYR A 238 -8.52 -3.95 -8.89
CA TYR A 238 -9.12 -5.22 -8.47
C TYR A 238 -10.64 -5.21 -8.63
N ALA A 239 -11.15 -6.20 -9.36
CA ALA A 239 -12.54 -6.61 -9.40
C ALA A 239 -12.56 -8.13 -9.45
N GLU A 240 -13.40 -8.78 -8.64
CA GLU A 240 -13.31 -10.22 -8.36
C GLU A 240 -13.48 -11.10 -9.61
N THR A 241 -14.57 -10.93 -10.36
CA THR A 241 -14.84 -11.75 -11.55
C THR A 241 -13.74 -11.56 -12.61
N PRO A 242 -13.36 -10.33 -13.04
CA PRO A 242 -12.23 -10.16 -13.96
C PRO A 242 -10.89 -10.71 -13.45
N PHE A 243 -10.67 -10.73 -12.12
CA PHE A 243 -9.44 -11.25 -11.52
C PHE A 243 -9.36 -12.78 -11.65
N LEU A 244 -10.44 -13.48 -11.30
CA LEU A 244 -10.54 -14.94 -11.43
C LEU A 244 -10.56 -15.38 -12.90
N ASP A 245 -11.28 -14.65 -13.76
CA ASP A 245 -11.28 -14.86 -15.21
C ASP A 245 -9.88 -14.66 -15.79
N SER A 246 -9.13 -13.65 -15.35
CA SER A 246 -7.75 -13.43 -15.82
C SER A 246 -6.82 -14.57 -15.40
N ILE A 247 -6.96 -15.12 -14.18
CA ILE A 247 -6.12 -16.20 -13.68
C ILE A 247 -6.26 -17.47 -14.52
N SER A 248 -7.51 -17.85 -14.80
CA SER A 248 -7.83 -19.03 -15.62
C SER A 248 -7.50 -18.81 -17.10
N ARG A 249 -7.95 -17.69 -17.69
CA ARG A 249 -7.79 -17.39 -19.13
C ARG A 249 -6.33 -17.22 -19.57
N TYR A 250 -5.49 -16.64 -18.72
CA TYR A 250 -4.10 -16.33 -19.06
C TYR A 250 -3.06 -17.21 -18.34
N GLY A 251 -3.52 -18.28 -17.66
CA GLY A 251 -2.64 -19.21 -16.97
C GLY A 251 -1.73 -18.52 -15.94
N ILE A 252 -2.27 -17.56 -15.18
CA ILE A 252 -1.48 -16.76 -14.24
C ILE A 252 -0.89 -17.67 -13.17
N THR A 253 0.44 -17.67 -13.07
CA THR A 253 1.17 -18.44 -12.05
C THR A 253 1.48 -17.62 -10.80
N GLU A 254 1.51 -16.30 -10.92
CA GLU A 254 1.92 -15.39 -9.85
C GLU A 254 0.96 -14.21 -9.72
N THR A 255 0.53 -13.91 -8.50
CA THR A 255 -0.29 -12.72 -8.23
C THR A 255 0.13 -12.07 -6.91
N TYR A 256 -0.19 -10.78 -6.77
CA TYR A 256 0.17 -9.95 -5.63
C TYR A 256 -1.10 -9.32 -5.08
N VAL A 257 -1.42 -9.57 -3.81
CA VAL A 257 -2.72 -9.24 -3.22
C VAL A 257 -2.60 -8.69 -1.80
N PRO A 258 -3.44 -7.75 -1.38
CA PRO A 258 -3.57 -7.39 0.02
C PRO A 258 -4.41 -8.45 0.77
N PRO A 259 -4.28 -8.58 2.10
CA PRO A 259 -5.05 -9.51 2.93
C PRO A 259 -6.57 -9.60 2.64
N PRO A 260 -7.33 -8.49 2.42
CA PRO A 260 -8.76 -8.59 2.18
C PRO A 260 -9.12 -9.36 0.89
N VAL A 261 -8.26 -9.31 -0.13
CA VAL A 261 -8.44 -10.09 -1.37
C VAL A 261 -8.13 -11.56 -1.10
N LEU A 262 -6.99 -11.87 -0.47
CA LEU A 262 -6.62 -13.25 -0.11
C LEU A 262 -7.73 -13.94 0.70
N MET A 263 -8.28 -13.25 1.71
CA MET A 263 -9.32 -13.76 2.61
C MET A 263 -10.73 -13.81 1.98
N ALA A 264 -10.93 -13.22 0.79
CA ALA A 264 -12.19 -13.29 0.04
C ALA A 264 -12.21 -14.49 -0.90
N LEU A 265 -11.07 -14.83 -1.54
CA LEU A 265 -10.97 -15.91 -2.53
C LEU A 265 -11.63 -17.24 -2.07
N PRO A 266 -11.29 -17.85 -0.92
CA PRO A 266 -11.90 -19.14 -0.53
C PRO A 266 -13.38 -19.06 -0.12
N LYS A 267 -13.97 -17.86 -0.10
CA LYS A 267 -15.41 -17.63 0.16
C LYS A 267 -16.18 -17.35 -1.13
N SER A 268 -15.49 -17.21 -2.25
CA SER A 268 -16.09 -16.86 -3.53
C SER A 268 -16.67 -18.09 -4.23
N PRO A 269 -17.93 -18.07 -4.70
CA PRO A 269 -18.47 -19.15 -5.53
C PRO A 269 -17.80 -19.22 -6.92
N LEU A 270 -17.06 -18.18 -7.32
CA LEU A 270 -16.32 -18.11 -8.58
C LEU A 270 -14.90 -18.70 -8.46
N ALA A 271 -14.35 -18.80 -7.25
CA ALA A 271 -13.02 -19.35 -7.01
C ALA A 271 -13.06 -20.88 -6.99
N THR A 272 -12.85 -21.50 -8.15
CA THR A 272 -12.82 -22.96 -8.30
C THR A 272 -11.40 -23.49 -8.35
N ARG A 273 -11.21 -24.78 -7.99
CA ARG A 273 -9.91 -25.44 -8.07
C ARG A 273 -9.34 -25.45 -9.48
N ASP A 274 -10.18 -25.69 -10.48
CA ASP A 274 -9.76 -25.69 -11.88
C ASP A 274 -9.37 -24.28 -12.34
N GLY A 275 -10.16 -23.26 -11.97
CA GLY A 275 -9.89 -21.86 -12.31
C GLY A 275 -8.63 -21.26 -11.66
N LEU A 276 -8.19 -21.80 -10.52
CA LEU A 276 -6.99 -21.35 -9.80
C LEU A 276 -5.79 -22.32 -9.90
N SER A 277 -5.92 -23.41 -10.65
CA SER A 277 -4.90 -24.47 -10.83
C SER A 277 -3.57 -24.00 -11.44
N SER A 278 -3.55 -22.84 -12.09
CA SER A 278 -2.35 -22.19 -12.62
C SER A 278 -1.48 -21.55 -11.54
N LEU A 279 -2.05 -21.06 -10.44
CA LEU A 279 -1.32 -20.30 -9.42
C LEU A 279 -0.26 -21.15 -8.70
N ARG A 280 0.96 -20.63 -8.64
CA ARG A 280 2.14 -21.18 -7.95
C ARG A 280 2.65 -20.29 -6.82
N SER A 281 2.41 -18.97 -6.91
CA SER A 281 2.84 -18.00 -5.89
C SER A 281 1.79 -16.91 -5.71
N ILE A 282 1.28 -16.77 -4.48
CA ILE A 282 0.42 -15.65 -4.09
C ILE A 282 1.20 -14.80 -3.09
N TRP A 283 1.74 -13.67 -3.53
CA TRP A 283 2.45 -12.75 -2.66
C TRP A 283 1.44 -11.88 -1.90
N MET A 284 1.50 -11.91 -0.57
CA MET A 284 0.56 -11.19 0.29
C MET A 284 1.30 -10.29 1.27
N GLY A 285 0.89 -9.02 1.35
CA GLY A 285 1.58 -8.03 2.17
C GLY A 285 0.73 -6.82 2.54
N GLY A 286 1.19 -6.07 3.54
CA GLY A 286 0.51 -4.88 4.10
C GLY A 286 -0.13 -5.10 5.48
N ALA A 287 -0.45 -6.35 5.83
CA ALA A 287 -0.70 -6.82 7.19
C ALA A 287 -0.53 -8.36 7.25
N SER A 288 -0.29 -8.91 8.43
CA SER A 288 -0.19 -10.36 8.63
C SER A 288 -1.56 -11.05 8.50
N VAL A 289 -1.58 -12.28 7.99
CA VAL A 289 -2.78 -13.16 7.93
C VAL A 289 -2.43 -14.48 8.57
N LYS A 290 -3.27 -14.96 9.49
CA LYS A 290 -3.02 -16.18 10.26
C LYS A 290 -3.11 -17.43 9.37
N PHE A 291 -2.27 -18.45 9.58
CA PHE A 291 -2.27 -19.67 8.74
C PHE A 291 -3.66 -20.30 8.63
N ALA A 292 -4.41 -20.38 9.74
CA ALA A 292 -5.79 -20.88 9.76
C ALA A 292 -6.75 -20.16 8.79
N GLN A 293 -6.50 -18.88 8.49
CA GLN A 293 -7.27 -18.08 7.53
C GLN A 293 -6.78 -18.26 6.09
N GLN A 294 -5.51 -18.63 5.90
CA GLN A 294 -4.91 -18.94 4.60
C GLN A 294 -5.27 -20.36 4.12
N LYS A 295 -5.32 -21.33 5.05
CA LYS A 295 -5.48 -22.76 4.78
C LYS A 295 -6.63 -23.10 3.81
N PRO A 296 -7.86 -22.54 3.91
CA PRO A 296 -8.95 -22.87 3.00
C PRO A 296 -8.68 -22.50 1.53
N LEU A 297 -7.75 -21.57 1.25
CA LEU A 297 -7.39 -21.23 -0.13
C LEU A 297 -6.49 -22.30 -0.75
N TYR A 298 -5.63 -22.97 0.02
CA TYR A 298 -4.71 -24.00 -0.50
C TYR A 298 -5.41 -25.21 -1.13
N ASP A 299 -6.67 -25.47 -0.75
CA ASP A 299 -7.51 -26.53 -1.32
C ASP A 299 -7.96 -26.21 -2.77
N LEU A 300 -7.92 -24.92 -3.16
CA LEU A 300 -8.28 -24.43 -4.49
C LEU A 300 -7.06 -24.18 -5.40
N LEU A 301 -5.84 -24.13 -4.86
CA LEU A 301 -4.63 -23.82 -5.64
C LEU A 301 -3.96 -25.09 -6.22
N HIS A 302 -2.93 -24.89 -7.04
CA HIS A 302 -1.99 -25.96 -7.39
C HIS A 302 -1.36 -26.60 -6.14
N GLU A 303 -0.96 -27.87 -6.23
CA GLU A 303 -0.31 -28.58 -5.11
C GLU A 303 0.97 -27.86 -4.65
N ASP A 304 1.88 -27.50 -5.56
CA ASP A 304 3.07 -26.69 -5.27
C ASP A 304 2.81 -25.20 -4.96
N ALA A 305 1.55 -24.75 -4.92
CA ALA A 305 1.26 -23.34 -4.69
C ALA A 305 1.63 -22.92 -3.27
N CYS A 306 2.28 -21.75 -3.16
CA CYS A 306 2.66 -21.14 -1.89
C CYS A 306 2.03 -19.75 -1.74
N ILE A 307 1.45 -19.48 -0.58
CA ILE A 307 1.08 -18.12 -0.15
C ILE A 307 2.30 -17.54 0.54
N ARG A 308 2.91 -16.52 -0.06
CA ARG A 308 4.17 -15.92 0.39
C ARG A 308 3.87 -14.62 1.10
N SER A 309 3.86 -14.66 2.44
CA SER A 309 3.81 -13.46 3.28
C SER A 309 4.99 -12.53 2.96
N VAL A 310 4.74 -11.22 2.97
CA VAL A 310 5.70 -10.14 2.75
C VAL A 310 5.49 -9.08 3.81
N TRP A 311 6.54 -8.77 4.58
CA TRP A 311 6.53 -7.63 5.51
C TRP A 311 7.58 -6.60 5.12
N GLY A 312 7.24 -5.33 5.33
CA GLY A 312 7.98 -4.19 4.83
C GLY A 312 7.29 -2.86 5.12
N MET A 313 7.98 -1.78 4.80
CA MET A 313 7.52 -0.39 4.97
C MET A 313 8.14 0.50 3.90
N THR A 314 7.54 1.64 3.56
CA THR A 314 8.03 2.49 2.46
C THR A 314 9.48 2.94 2.65
N GLU A 315 9.91 3.10 3.90
CA GLU A 315 11.25 3.52 4.31
C GLU A 315 12.34 2.46 4.06
N ALA A 316 11.96 1.18 4.02
CA ALA A 316 12.87 0.02 3.91
C ALA A 316 12.64 -0.85 2.67
N GLY A 317 11.46 -0.71 2.05
CA GLY A 317 10.91 -1.64 1.08
C GLY A 317 10.40 -2.92 1.75
N TRP A 318 10.43 -4.01 1.01
CA TRP A 318 10.25 -5.36 1.55
C TRP A 318 11.46 -5.65 2.44
N ILE A 319 11.22 -6.18 3.64
CA ILE A 319 12.25 -6.53 4.64
C ILE A 319 12.35 -8.05 4.74
N THR A 320 11.20 -8.74 4.79
CA THR A 320 11.12 -10.19 4.77
C THR A 320 10.12 -10.66 3.71
N CYS A 321 10.32 -11.88 3.22
CA CYS A 321 9.26 -12.64 2.59
C CYS A 321 9.47 -14.15 2.84
N VAL A 322 8.41 -14.94 2.65
CA VAL A 322 8.53 -16.41 2.61
C VAL A 322 9.29 -16.76 1.32
N GLN A 323 10.57 -17.09 1.45
CA GLN A 323 11.45 -17.30 0.31
C GLN A 323 11.43 -18.75 -0.17
N ASP A 324 11.33 -19.71 0.75
CA ASP A 324 11.10 -21.11 0.39
C ASP A 324 9.79 -21.30 -0.38
N ARG A 325 9.82 -22.25 -1.32
CA ARG A 325 8.65 -22.65 -2.12
C ARG A 325 7.91 -23.82 -1.46
N THR A 326 7.82 -23.75 -0.14
CA THR A 326 7.15 -24.74 0.71
C THR A 326 5.90 -24.12 1.32
N ARG A 327 4.79 -24.86 1.32
CA ARG A 327 3.59 -24.45 2.05
C ARG A 327 3.93 -24.38 3.54
N ARG A 328 3.93 -23.16 4.09
CA ARG A 328 4.12 -22.94 5.53
C ARG A 328 2.80 -23.08 6.26
N GLU A 329 2.86 -23.80 7.38
CA GLU A 329 1.76 -23.95 8.33
C GLU A 329 1.96 -23.05 9.57
N ASP A 330 2.64 -21.91 9.36
CA ASP A 330 3.03 -20.94 10.38
C ASP A 330 2.48 -19.53 10.07
N ASP A 331 2.50 -18.65 11.09
CA ASP A 331 2.11 -17.25 10.98
C ASP A 331 3.27 -16.32 10.55
N SER A 332 4.37 -16.86 10.02
CA SER A 332 5.56 -16.05 9.75
C SER A 332 5.33 -15.05 8.61
N VAL A 333 6.03 -13.93 8.70
CA VAL A 333 6.24 -13.01 7.59
C VAL A 333 7.47 -13.39 6.74
N GLY A 334 7.97 -14.61 6.93
CA GLY A 334 9.11 -15.19 6.24
C GLY A 334 10.48 -14.73 6.74
N GLN A 335 11.48 -14.86 5.87
CA GLN A 335 12.91 -14.69 6.17
C GLN A 335 13.40 -13.31 5.71
N PRO A 336 14.43 -12.72 6.35
CA PRO A 336 15.09 -11.52 5.85
C PRO A 336 15.51 -11.66 4.39
N LEU A 337 15.29 -10.63 3.58
CA LEU A 337 15.85 -10.56 2.22
C LEU A 337 17.39 -10.47 2.27
N ASP A 338 18.05 -10.91 1.19
CA ASP A 338 19.51 -10.83 1.09
C ASP A 338 20.04 -9.40 1.32
N GLY A 339 20.99 -9.27 2.24
CA GLY A 339 21.57 -8.00 2.66
C GLY A 339 20.78 -7.23 3.73
N PHE A 340 19.65 -7.76 4.21
CA PHE A 340 18.89 -7.19 5.33
C PHE A 340 19.32 -7.86 6.64
N ASP A 341 19.71 -7.07 7.64
CA ASP A 341 19.98 -7.54 9.00
C ASP A 341 18.86 -7.09 9.93
N ILE A 342 18.32 -8.03 10.72
CA ILE A 342 17.19 -7.80 11.62
C ILE A 342 17.65 -8.02 13.06
N ARG A 343 17.47 -7.00 13.89
CA ARG A 343 17.78 -7.05 15.32
C ARG A 343 16.51 -6.82 16.13
N ILE A 344 16.27 -7.71 17.09
CA ILE A 344 15.19 -7.56 18.07
C ILE A 344 15.83 -6.98 19.33
N ILE A 345 15.21 -6.00 19.98
CA ILE A 345 15.69 -5.41 21.23
C ILE A 345 14.63 -5.39 22.34
N ASP A 346 15.08 -5.47 23.59
CA ASP A 346 14.23 -5.26 24.76
C ASP A 346 13.92 -3.77 25.00
N THR A 347 13.22 -3.46 26.10
CA THR A 347 12.85 -2.08 26.48
C THR A 347 14.03 -1.19 26.85
N ASP A 348 15.16 -1.77 27.25
CA ASP A 348 16.38 -1.07 27.63
C ASP A 348 17.34 -0.90 26.43
N GLY A 349 17.03 -1.54 25.30
CA GLY A 349 17.78 -1.50 24.05
C GLY A 349 18.79 -2.64 23.88
N ASN A 350 18.80 -3.65 24.76
CA ASN A 350 19.70 -4.79 24.64
C ASN A 350 19.24 -5.74 23.53
N PRO A 351 20.15 -6.35 22.74
CA PRO A 351 19.78 -7.32 21.72
C PRO A 351 19.18 -8.60 22.30
N ILE A 352 17.99 -8.96 21.82
CA ILE A 352 17.35 -10.26 22.07
C ILE A 352 17.91 -11.27 21.07
N THR A 353 18.59 -12.30 21.60
CA THR A 353 19.26 -13.34 20.81
C THR A 353 18.63 -14.73 20.94
N ALA A 354 17.72 -14.93 21.89
CA ALA A 354 16.90 -16.13 21.96
C ALA A 354 15.75 -16.06 20.94
N ASP A 355 15.34 -17.23 20.46
CA ASP A 355 14.12 -17.39 19.67
C ASP A 355 12.88 -17.36 20.60
N ASP A 356 11.70 -17.09 20.02
CA ASP A 356 10.41 -16.94 20.72
C ASP A 356 10.35 -15.81 21.79
N VAL A 357 11.40 -14.98 21.89
CA VAL A 357 11.41 -13.81 22.76
C VAL A 357 11.08 -12.56 21.95
N SER A 358 10.03 -11.85 22.38
CA SER A 358 9.49 -10.67 21.68
C SER A 358 10.17 -9.37 22.07
N GLY A 359 10.35 -8.47 21.10
CA GLY A 359 10.90 -7.12 21.33
C GLY A 359 10.68 -6.18 20.14
N GLU A 360 11.23 -4.96 20.21
CA GLU A 360 11.16 -4.01 19.09
C GLU A 360 12.06 -4.48 17.95
N ILE A 361 11.50 -4.53 16.74
CA ILE A 361 12.24 -4.94 15.55
C ILE A 361 12.93 -3.72 14.93
N LEU A 362 14.24 -3.80 14.86
CA LEU A 362 15.13 -2.89 14.15
C LEU A 362 15.64 -3.57 12.87
N VAL A 363 15.82 -2.79 11.81
CA VAL A 363 16.30 -3.31 10.52
C VAL A 363 17.44 -2.45 9.96
N GLN A 364 18.54 -3.09 9.58
CA GLN A 364 19.57 -2.51 8.72
C GLN A 364 19.34 -3.04 7.31
N VAL A 365 19.34 -2.14 6.32
CA VAL A 365 19.05 -2.46 4.92
C VAL A 365 20.17 -1.94 4.01
N PRO A 366 20.39 -2.51 2.82
CA PRO A 366 21.46 -2.07 1.92
C PRO A 366 21.29 -0.61 1.47
N HIS A 367 20.05 -0.21 1.18
CA HIS A 367 19.70 1.11 0.67
C HIS A 367 18.38 1.58 1.30
N PRO A 368 18.40 2.29 2.44
CA PRO A 368 17.20 2.86 3.05
C PRO A 368 16.68 4.05 2.23
N PHE A 369 15.48 4.54 2.57
CA PHE A 369 15.10 5.90 2.20
C PHE A 369 16.11 6.94 2.74
N MET A 370 16.25 8.06 2.02
CA MET A 370 17.19 9.13 2.41
C MET A 370 16.68 9.93 3.60
N SER A 371 15.42 10.36 3.52
CA SER A 371 14.74 11.20 4.52
C SER A 371 13.26 11.34 4.19
N TYR A 372 12.48 11.87 5.13
CA TYR A 372 11.19 12.48 4.81
C TYR A 372 11.39 13.91 4.31
N VAL A 373 10.72 14.27 3.22
CA VAL A 373 10.79 15.62 2.63
C VAL A 373 10.43 16.67 3.68
N SER A 374 11.34 17.63 3.88
CA SER A 374 11.20 18.76 4.82
C SER A 374 10.85 18.38 6.27
N ASN A 375 11.11 17.14 6.71
CA ASN A 375 10.79 16.68 8.06
C ASN A 375 11.98 15.97 8.73
N THR A 376 12.90 16.79 9.25
CA THR A 376 14.14 16.35 9.91
C THR A 376 13.88 15.58 11.20
N VAL A 377 12.86 15.95 11.98
CA VAL A 377 12.49 15.27 13.24
C VAL A 377 12.03 13.84 12.95
N ALA A 378 11.02 13.66 12.08
CA ALA A 378 10.55 12.34 11.69
C ALA A 378 11.66 11.51 11.02
N THR A 379 12.58 12.17 10.30
CA THR A 379 13.73 11.50 9.69
C THR A 379 14.71 11.00 10.75
N ALA A 380 14.99 11.77 11.81
CA ALA A 380 15.83 11.33 12.91
C ALA A 380 15.18 10.17 13.69
N GLU A 381 13.88 10.28 13.99
CA GLU A 381 13.10 9.26 14.71
C GLU A 381 12.99 7.92 13.97
N ALA A 382 13.06 7.92 12.63
CA ALA A 382 13.04 6.70 11.82
C ALA A 382 14.30 5.83 11.98
N PHE A 383 15.36 6.37 12.59
CA PHE A 383 16.62 5.65 12.80
C PHE A 383 16.99 5.58 14.29
N THR A 384 17.85 4.63 14.61
CA THR A 384 18.67 4.63 15.84
C THR A 384 19.65 5.83 15.83
N PRO A 385 20.15 6.29 17.00
CA PRO A 385 21.00 7.49 17.08
C PRO A 385 22.26 7.46 16.19
N CYS A 386 22.83 6.28 15.95
CA CYS A 386 24.00 6.09 15.07
C CYS A 386 23.63 5.85 13.60
N LYS A 387 22.34 5.86 13.24
CA LYS A 387 21.77 5.52 11.92
C LYS A 387 22.10 4.13 11.36
N THR A 388 22.67 3.23 12.17
CA THR A 388 22.98 1.84 11.77
C THR A 388 21.72 1.05 11.44
N TYR A 389 20.67 1.21 12.25
CA TYR A 389 19.38 0.55 12.09
C TYR A 389 18.24 1.56 11.97
N MET A 390 17.24 1.26 11.15
CA MET A 390 15.92 1.87 11.15
C MET A 390 15.03 1.26 12.23
N ARG A 391 14.16 2.10 12.81
CA ARG A 391 13.10 1.70 13.73
C ARG A 391 11.84 1.38 12.92
N THR A 392 11.45 0.11 12.87
CA THR A 392 10.22 -0.29 12.17
C THR A 392 8.96 0.19 12.89
N GLY A 393 9.05 0.28 14.22
CA GLY A 393 7.91 0.49 15.12
C GLY A 393 7.01 -0.73 15.25
N ASP A 394 7.43 -1.90 14.76
CA ASP A 394 6.78 -3.19 14.93
C ASP A 394 7.45 -3.98 16.08
N ILE A 395 6.63 -4.72 16.83
CA ILE A 395 7.05 -5.67 17.86
C ILE A 395 6.88 -7.09 17.30
N GLY A 396 7.84 -7.96 17.59
CA GLY A 396 7.75 -9.36 17.23
C GLY A 396 8.94 -10.17 17.72
N TYR A 397 8.97 -11.43 17.29
CA TYR A 397 10.00 -12.41 17.62
C TYR A 397 10.51 -13.09 16.35
N ARG A 398 11.48 -13.98 16.51
CA ARG A 398 11.94 -14.89 15.45
C ARG A 398 11.92 -16.32 15.94
N LEU A 399 11.82 -17.26 15.00
CA LEU A 399 12.15 -18.67 15.21
C LEU A 399 13.17 -19.07 14.17
N THR A 400 14.28 -19.67 14.60
CA THR A 400 15.33 -20.18 13.73
C THR A 400 15.04 -21.64 13.41
N ASP A 401 14.92 -21.95 12.12
CA ASP A 401 14.80 -23.35 11.69
C ASP A 401 16.09 -24.11 12.05
N PRO A 402 16.04 -25.16 12.89
CA PRO A 402 17.23 -25.88 13.33
C PRO A 402 17.90 -26.69 12.21
N ALA A 403 17.21 -26.97 11.10
CA ALA A 403 17.77 -27.70 9.96
C ALA A 403 18.52 -26.77 8.98
N THR A 404 17.99 -25.57 8.72
CA THR A 404 18.62 -24.62 7.77
C THR A 404 19.40 -23.49 8.44
N GLY A 405 19.24 -23.28 9.74
CA GLY A 405 19.80 -22.14 10.47
C GLY A 405 19.20 -20.78 10.11
N LYS A 406 18.10 -20.74 9.32
CA LYS A 406 17.50 -19.49 8.84
C LYS A 406 16.42 -19.00 9.80
N PRO A 407 16.48 -17.73 10.26
CA PRO A 407 15.42 -17.13 11.08
C PRO A 407 14.20 -16.77 10.22
N SER A 408 13.02 -17.15 10.69
CA SER A 408 11.73 -16.66 10.19
C SER A 408 11.16 -15.68 11.21
N MET A 409 10.66 -14.54 10.73
CA MET A 409 10.14 -13.45 11.57
C MET A 409 8.64 -13.58 11.81
N PHE A 410 8.19 -13.21 13.00
CA PHE A 410 6.79 -13.21 13.40
C PHE A 410 6.43 -11.84 13.98
N ILE A 411 5.49 -11.14 13.32
CA ILE A 411 5.04 -9.81 13.75
C ILE A 411 3.84 -9.97 14.67
N ILE A 412 3.91 -9.36 15.86
CA ILE A 412 2.81 -9.33 16.82
C ILE A 412 1.92 -8.12 16.52
N ASP A 413 2.47 -6.91 16.64
CA ASP A 413 1.72 -5.66 16.39
C ASP A 413 2.66 -4.45 16.31
N ARG A 414 2.09 -3.27 16.06
CA ARG A 414 2.81 -1.98 16.16
C ARG A 414 3.05 -1.62 17.62
N ALA A 415 4.27 -1.23 17.97
CA ALA A 415 4.66 -0.80 19.33
C ALA A 415 3.80 0.36 19.89
N LYS A 416 3.25 1.21 19.00
CA LYS A 416 2.34 2.32 19.33
C LYS A 416 0.85 1.94 19.33
N GLU A 417 0.49 0.72 18.91
CA GLU A 417 -0.89 0.25 18.81
C GLU A 417 -1.21 -0.87 19.83
N LEU A 418 -0.18 -1.53 20.39
CA LEU A 418 -0.28 -2.40 21.56
C LEU A 418 -0.98 -1.69 22.73
N ILE A 419 -2.04 -2.33 23.25
CA ILE A 419 -2.90 -1.83 24.31
C ILE A 419 -2.31 -2.24 25.66
N LYS A 420 -2.22 -1.32 26.62
CA LYS A 420 -1.63 -1.56 27.94
C LYS A 420 -2.69 -1.86 29.02
N VAL A 421 -3.23 -3.08 28.99
CA VAL A 421 -4.25 -3.52 29.95
C VAL A 421 -3.60 -4.09 31.21
N ARG A 422 -3.76 -3.44 32.37
CA ARG A 422 -3.22 -3.91 33.67
C ARG A 422 -1.72 -4.21 33.65
N GLY A 423 -0.95 -3.42 32.91
CA GLY A 423 0.49 -3.62 32.70
C GLY A 423 0.85 -4.66 31.63
N TRP A 424 -0.10 -5.47 31.14
CA TRP A 424 0.12 -6.39 30.04
C TRP A 424 0.02 -5.66 28.70
N GLN A 425 0.89 -6.05 27.75
CA GLN A 425 0.78 -5.62 26.36
C GLN A 425 -0.17 -6.57 25.62
N VAL A 426 -1.21 -6.02 24.99
CA VAL A 426 -2.23 -6.76 24.25
C VAL A 426 -2.24 -6.30 22.80
N SER A 427 -2.19 -7.23 21.84
CA SER A 427 -2.31 -6.93 20.42
C SER A 427 -3.79 -6.73 20.04
N PRO A 428 -4.16 -5.57 19.47
CA PRO A 428 -5.41 -5.44 18.72
C PRO A 428 -5.62 -6.55 17.70
N THR A 429 -4.59 -6.90 16.93
CA THR A 429 -4.71 -7.84 15.81
C THR A 429 -4.86 -9.30 16.23
N GLU A 430 -4.40 -9.70 17.43
CA GLU A 430 -4.77 -10.98 18.04
C GLU A 430 -6.30 -11.08 18.24
N ILE A 431 -6.91 -10.04 18.84
CA ILE A 431 -8.34 -10.02 19.16
C ILE A 431 -9.19 -9.87 17.90
N GLU A 432 -8.73 -9.08 16.92
CA GLU A 432 -9.34 -9.01 15.58
C GLU A 432 -9.31 -10.38 14.88
N SER A 433 -8.18 -11.10 14.95
CA SER A 433 -8.03 -12.42 14.33
C SER A 433 -8.95 -13.46 14.96
N GLU A 434 -9.15 -13.40 16.28
CA GLU A 434 -10.17 -14.19 16.95
C GLU A 434 -11.56 -13.80 16.46
N LEU A 435 -11.99 -12.54 16.62
CA LEU A 435 -13.32 -12.05 16.19
C LEU A 435 -13.68 -12.45 14.75
N MET A 436 -12.71 -12.42 13.83
CA MET A 436 -12.91 -12.80 12.42
C MET A 436 -13.18 -14.30 12.18
N GLN A 437 -12.98 -15.17 13.17
CA GLN A 437 -13.39 -16.57 13.13
C GLN A 437 -14.89 -16.75 13.46
N HIS A 438 -15.58 -15.74 14.03
CA HIS A 438 -16.98 -15.89 14.38
C HIS A 438 -17.86 -15.98 13.12
N PRO A 439 -18.71 -17.01 12.95
CA PRO A 439 -19.48 -17.22 11.72
C PRO A 439 -20.33 -16.03 11.26
N THR A 440 -20.83 -15.21 12.19
CA THR A 440 -21.69 -14.04 11.93
C THR A 440 -20.95 -12.69 11.85
N ILE A 441 -19.63 -12.65 12.03
CA ILE A 441 -18.84 -11.40 11.89
C ILE A 441 -18.31 -11.27 10.46
N ALA A 442 -18.49 -10.08 9.87
CA ALA A 442 -18.05 -9.76 8.50
C ALA A 442 -16.70 -9.02 8.48
N ASP A 443 -16.48 -8.11 9.43
CA ASP A 443 -15.23 -7.38 9.62
C ASP A 443 -15.11 -6.94 11.09
N ALA A 444 -13.88 -6.74 11.59
CA ALA A 444 -13.60 -6.34 12.96
C ALA A 444 -12.39 -5.42 13.06
N ALA A 445 -12.40 -4.53 14.05
CA ALA A 445 -11.27 -3.68 14.39
C ALA A 445 -11.21 -3.43 15.91
N VAL A 446 -10.01 -3.40 16.48
CA VAL A 446 -9.79 -3.23 17.92
C VAL A 446 -8.89 -2.02 18.18
N ILE A 447 -9.20 -1.28 19.24
CA ILE A 447 -8.39 -0.17 19.74
C ILE A 447 -8.29 -0.21 21.27
N GLY A 448 -7.19 0.32 21.80
CA GLY A 448 -7.08 0.69 23.20
C GLY A 448 -7.76 2.04 23.44
N ILE A 449 -8.61 2.14 24.45
CA ILE A 449 -9.19 3.38 24.97
C ILE A 449 -8.66 3.62 26.38
N LYS A 450 -8.55 4.88 26.81
CA LYS A 450 -8.15 5.25 28.17
C LYS A 450 -9.37 5.65 28.98
N GLU A 451 -9.37 5.34 30.26
CA GLU A 451 -10.31 6.00 31.19
C GLU A 451 -9.95 7.48 31.39
N ALA A 452 -10.87 8.22 32.03
CA ALA A 452 -10.74 9.67 32.23
C ALA A 452 -9.55 10.06 33.14
N ASP A 453 -9.02 9.12 33.92
CA ASP A 453 -7.79 9.28 34.71
C ASP A 453 -6.50 9.15 33.86
N GLY A 454 -6.59 8.58 32.66
CA GLY A 454 -5.49 8.38 31.71
C GLY A 454 -4.51 7.24 32.05
N VAL A 455 -4.75 6.48 33.13
CA VAL A 455 -3.77 5.53 33.71
C VAL A 455 -3.88 4.13 33.10
N GLU A 456 -5.08 3.55 33.05
CA GLU A 456 -5.33 2.21 32.51
C GLU A 456 -5.92 2.27 31.09
N GLU A 457 -5.47 1.37 30.21
CA GLU A 457 -6.09 1.17 28.90
C GLU A 457 -7.03 -0.04 28.91
N PHE A 458 -8.19 0.15 28.31
CA PHE A 458 -9.21 -0.88 28.09
C PHE A 458 -9.38 -1.15 26.61
N ILE A 459 -9.85 -2.35 26.28
CA ILE A 459 -10.01 -2.80 24.90
C ILE A 459 -11.42 -2.46 24.41
N ARG A 460 -11.54 -1.77 23.28
CA ARG A 460 -12.81 -1.56 22.56
C ARG A 460 -12.75 -2.25 21.20
N ALA A 461 -13.72 -3.14 20.95
CA ALA A 461 -13.91 -3.80 19.66
C ALA A 461 -15.01 -3.11 18.85
N TYR A 462 -14.76 -2.89 17.56
CA TYR A 462 -15.72 -2.47 16.56
C TYR A 462 -16.01 -3.65 15.63
N ILE A 463 -17.29 -3.93 15.37
CA ILE A 463 -17.74 -5.15 14.69
C ILE A 463 -18.73 -4.79 13.59
N VAL A 464 -18.50 -5.35 12.40
CA VAL A 464 -19.47 -5.38 11.29
C VAL A 464 -20.10 -6.78 11.28
N ARG A 465 -21.43 -6.84 11.34
CA ARG A 465 -22.19 -8.10 11.26
C ARG A 465 -22.30 -8.55 9.81
N LYS A 466 -22.32 -9.85 9.54
CA LYS A 466 -22.75 -10.36 8.23
C LYS A 466 -24.23 -10.08 8.05
N VAL A 467 -24.61 -9.54 6.90
CA VAL A 467 -26.01 -9.42 6.50
C VAL A 467 -26.52 -10.82 6.17
N VAL A 468 -27.39 -11.37 7.01
CA VAL A 468 -28.10 -12.62 6.74
C VAL A 468 -29.48 -12.25 6.20
N LEU A 469 -29.69 -12.42 4.90
CA LEU A 469 -31.00 -12.25 4.26
C LEU A 469 -31.88 -13.48 4.54
N SER A 470 -32.31 -13.63 5.79
CA SER A 470 -33.34 -14.60 6.19
C SER A 470 -34.68 -13.88 6.30
N TYR A 471 -35.67 -14.32 5.53
CA TYR A 471 -37.04 -13.78 5.60
C TYR A 471 -37.76 -14.04 6.94
N ASN A 472 -37.16 -14.83 7.84
CA ASN A 472 -37.73 -15.22 9.14
C ASN A 472 -36.81 -14.95 10.34
N SER A 473 -35.78 -14.09 10.22
CA SER A 473 -34.96 -13.72 11.40
C SER A 473 -35.68 -12.70 12.28
N SER A 474 -36.21 -13.15 13.42
CA SER A 474 -36.43 -12.28 14.57
C SER A 474 -35.10 -11.72 15.08
N ASP A 475 -35.15 -10.59 15.80
CA ASP A 475 -33.98 -9.92 16.39
C ASP A 475 -33.17 -10.79 17.37
N ASP A 476 -33.69 -11.94 17.81
CA ASP A 476 -32.98 -12.90 18.68
C ASP A 476 -31.75 -13.56 18.02
N THR A 477 -31.59 -13.47 16.69
CA THR A 477 -30.46 -14.08 15.96
C THR A 477 -29.25 -13.14 15.78
N GLN A 478 -29.33 -11.91 16.32
CA GLN A 478 -28.43 -10.81 16.02
C GLN A 478 -27.28 -10.67 17.04
N ILE A 479 -26.15 -11.35 16.79
CA ILE A 479 -24.96 -11.42 17.67
C ILE A 479 -24.59 -10.14 18.44
N ASP A 480 -24.52 -10.23 19.77
CA ASP A 480 -24.42 -9.08 20.67
C ASP A 480 -23.18 -9.15 21.60
N GLU A 481 -23.06 -8.18 22.52
CA GLU A 481 -22.01 -8.19 23.55
C GLU A 481 -22.11 -9.40 24.49
N HIS A 482 -23.33 -9.82 24.85
CA HIS A 482 -23.55 -10.89 25.82
C HIS A 482 -23.12 -12.26 25.27
N SER A 483 -23.32 -12.50 23.97
CA SER A 483 -22.88 -13.73 23.27
C SER A 483 -21.39 -13.72 22.91
N LEU A 484 -20.82 -12.56 22.57
CA LEU A 484 -19.39 -12.46 22.22
C LEU A 484 -18.43 -12.60 23.42
N ARG A 485 -18.81 -12.09 24.60
CA ARG A 485 -17.94 -12.14 25.79
C ARG A 485 -17.59 -13.57 26.22
N PRO A 486 -18.52 -14.54 26.33
CA PRO A 486 -18.19 -15.95 26.60
C PRO A 486 -17.33 -16.57 25.52
N TRP A 487 -17.69 -16.38 24.24
CA TRP A 487 -16.96 -16.98 23.12
C TRP A 487 -15.50 -16.52 23.02
N LEU A 488 -15.21 -15.25 23.32
CA LEU A 488 -13.83 -14.76 23.44
C LEU A 488 -13.12 -15.28 24.70
N ARG A 489 -13.80 -15.50 25.82
CA ARG A 489 -13.19 -16.04 27.06
C ARG A 489 -12.72 -17.49 26.93
N GLU A 490 -13.30 -18.26 26.01
CA GLU A 490 -12.86 -19.62 25.67
C GLU A 490 -11.55 -19.63 24.86
N ARG A 491 -11.22 -18.51 24.19
CA ARG A 491 -10.11 -18.41 23.20
C ARG A 491 -8.98 -17.49 23.65
N LEU A 492 -9.29 -16.50 24.47
CA LEU A 492 -8.36 -15.46 24.93
C LEU A 492 -8.27 -15.44 26.46
N ALA A 493 -7.07 -15.13 26.96
CA ALA A 493 -6.88 -14.80 28.37
C ALA A 493 -7.81 -13.64 28.78
N GLY A 494 -8.38 -13.71 30.00
CA GLY A 494 -9.49 -12.83 30.40
C GLY A 494 -9.22 -11.31 30.34
N TYR A 495 -7.97 -10.88 30.41
CA TYR A 495 -7.57 -9.46 30.26
C TYR A 495 -7.51 -8.98 28.80
N LYS A 496 -7.54 -9.89 27.82
CA LYS A 496 -7.59 -9.58 26.38
C LYS A 496 -9.03 -9.47 25.84
N VAL A 497 -10.04 -9.81 26.65
CA VAL A 497 -11.45 -9.74 26.24
C VAL A 497 -11.90 -8.26 26.24
N PRO A 498 -12.51 -7.74 25.15
CA PRO A 498 -12.93 -6.35 25.07
C PRO A 498 -13.80 -5.90 26.25
N ALA A 499 -13.50 -4.71 26.79
CA ALA A 499 -14.32 -4.03 27.77
C ALA A 499 -15.56 -3.41 27.13
N GLU A 500 -15.50 -3.05 25.85
CA GLU A 500 -16.61 -2.50 25.08
C GLU A 500 -16.73 -3.13 23.68
N PHE A 501 -17.97 -3.26 23.18
CA PHE A 501 -18.30 -3.77 21.85
C PHE A 501 -19.22 -2.77 21.13
N ASN A 502 -18.78 -2.24 19.98
CA ASN A 502 -19.50 -1.28 19.17
C ASN A 502 -19.82 -1.88 17.79
N PHE A 503 -21.10 -2.06 17.48
CA PHE A 503 -21.52 -2.54 16.17
C PHE A 503 -21.63 -1.38 15.18
N ILE A 504 -20.98 -1.49 14.02
CA ILE A 504 -20.93 -0.45 12.99
C ILE A 504 -21.13 -1.05 11.60
N LEU A 505 -21.49 -0.22 10.62
CA LEU A 505 -21.79 -0.66 9.25
C LEU A 505 -20.55 -1.05 8.44
N ALA A 506 -19.40 -0.42 8.69
CA ALA A 506 -18.13 -0.71 8.02
C ALA A 506 -16.94 -0.28 8.88
N ILE A 507 -15.84 -1.05 8.84
CA ILE A 507 -14.55 -0.62 9.41
C ILE A 507 -13.92 0.42 8.48
N PRO A 508 -13.48 1.60 8.98
CA PRO A 508 -12.79 2.58 8.15
C PRO A 508 -11.41 2.06 7.76
N ARG A 509 -11.15 1.97 6.45
CA ARG A 509 -9.89 1.47 5.88
C ARG A 509 -9.32 2.46 4.85
N ASN A 510 -8.01 2.48 4.67
CA ASN A 510 -7.35 3.27 3.63
C ASN A 510 -7.44 2.57 2.25
N GLY A 511 -6.97 3.23 1.19
CA GLY A 511 -6.96 2.67 -0.18
C GLY A 511 -6.10 1.41 -0.40
N THR A 512 -5.36 0.94 0.61
CA THR A 512 -4.62 -0.33 0.61
C THR A 512 -5.26 -1.39 1.54
N GLY A 513 -6.44 -1.11 2.12
CA GLY A 513 -7.17 -2.01 3.00
C GLY A 513 -6.77 -1.96 4.49
N LYS A 514 -5.80 -1.14 4.89
CA LYS A 514 -5.34 -1.01 6.29
C LYS A 514 -6.36 -0.23 7.14
N ILE A 515 -6.64 -0.72 8.35
CA ILE A 515 -7.57 -0.10 9.31
C ILE A 515 -7.09 1.30 9.72
N LEU A 516 -7.99 2.28 9.63
CA LEU A 516 -7.76 3.67 10.05
C LEU A 516 -8.12 3.85 11.53
N ARG A 517 -7.33 3.24 12.43
CA ARG A 517 -7.59 3.24 13.88
C ARG A 517 -7.73 4.63 14.51
N ARG A 518 -7.17 5.70 13.91
CA ARG A 518 -7.41 7.09 14.31
C ARG A 518 -8.89 7.47 14.24
N ILE A 519 -9.58 7.15 13.14
CA ILE A 519 -11.01 7.45 12.94
C ILE A 519 -11.87 6.71 13.98
N LEU A 520 -11.50 5.47 14.32
CA LEU A 520 -12.17 4.71 15.37
C LEU A 520 -11.99 5.34 16.77
N ARG A 521 -10.79 5.87 17.07
CA ARG A 521 -10.50 6.59 18.33
C ARG A 521 -11.26 7.91 18.46
N GLU A 522 -11.55 8.57 17.33
CA GLU A 522 -12.31 9.83 17.24
C GLU A 522 -13.84 9.62 17.22
N GLY A 523 -14.31 8.38 17.09
CA GLY A 523 -15.73 8.04 17.13
C GLY A 523 -16.37 8.25 18.51
N PRO A 524 -17.71 8.38 18.59
CA PRO A 524 -18.41 8.76 19.81
C PRO A 524 -18.15 7.79 20.96
N THR A 525 -17.50 8.29 22.01
CA THR A 525 -17.45 7.65 23.32
C THR A 525 -18.84 7.68 23.94
N LYS A 526 -19.43 6.52 24.25
CA LYS A 526 -20.57 6.48 25.18
C LYS A 526 -20.10 7.05 26.53
N PRO A 527 -20.88 7.90 27.20
CA PRO A 527 -20.52 8.42 28.51
C PRO A 527 -20.48 7.31 29.58
N HIS A 528 -19.74 7.57 30.66
CA HIS A 528 -19.39 6.66 31.75
C HIS A 528 -20.41 5.55 32.08
N ARG A 529 -19.91 4.31 32.18
CA ARG A 529 -20.56 3.25 32.96
C ARG A 529 -20.17 3.44 34.42
N THR A 530 -21.15 3.39 35.34
CA THR A 530 -20.94 3.59 36.78
C THR A 530 -19.91 2.60 37.33
N ILE A 531 -18.99 3.09 38.18
CA ILE A 531 -17.96 2.29 38.84
C ILE A 531 -18.61 1.14 39.63
N GLN A 532 -18.52 -0.08 39.11
CA GLN A 532 -18.76 -1.28 39.92
C GLN A 532 -17.53 -1.53 40.79
N ARG A 533 -17.55 -1.03 42.03
CA ARG A 533 -16.72 -1.61 43.09
C ARG A 533 -17.10 -3.09 43.22
N ARG A 534 -16.26 -3.99 42.71
CA ARG A 534 -16.30 -5.38 43.14
C ARG A 534 -15.83 -5.43 44.59
N VAL A 535 -16.70 -5.95 45.44
CA VAL A 535 -16.33 -6.37 46.79
C VAL A 535 -15.70 -7.75 46.65
N ASP A 536 -14.47 -7.91 47.11
CA ASP A 536 -13.85 -9.23 47.22
C ASP A 536 -14.61 -10.02 48.29
N SER A 537 -15.28 -11.09 47.87
CA SER A 537 -16.07 -11.95 48.76
C SER A 537 -15.17 -12.99 49.44
N GLY A 538 -14.51 -12.54 50.50
CA GLY A 538 -13.89 -13.41 51.50
C GLY A 538 -14.65 -13.39 52.81
N VAL A 539 -14.85 -14.58 53.39
CA VAL A 539 -15.37 -14.85 54.75
C VAL A 539 -16.90 -14.80 54.91
N CYS A 540 -17.43 -15.84 55.57
CA CYS A 540 -18.82 -16.01 55.98
C CYS A 540 -19.13 -15.23 57.27
N ASP A 541 -20.39 -14.88 57.50
CA ASP A 541 -21.12 -15.26 58.73
C ASP A 541 -22.60 -14.86 58.69
N GLU A 542 -23.41 -15.52 59.53
CA GLU A 542 -24.85 -15.30 59.67
C GLU A 542 -25.18 -14.13 60.61
N ALA A 543 -26.26 -13.36 60.36
CA ALA A 543 -27.25 -12.95 61.39
C ALA A 543 -28.35 -11.97 60.89
N GLN A 544 -29.60 -12.43 60.98
CA GLN A 544 -30.83 -11.78 61.49
C GLN A 544 -31.15 -10.26 61.30
N PHE A 545 -32.33 -10.02 60.69
CA PHE A 545 -33.40 -9.03 60.96
C PHE A 545 -33.16 -7.76 61.82
N VAL A 546 -33.79 -6.62 61.40
CA VAL A 546 -34.85 -5.84 62.12
C VAL A 546 -35.50 -4.81 61.15
N VAL A 547 -36.66 -4.23 61.51
CA VAL A 547 -37.71 -3.66 60.63
C VAL A 547 -38.04 -2.17 60.87
N ALA A 548 -38.11 -1.35 59.79
CA ALA A 548 -38.95 -0.13 59.55
C ALA A 548 -38.83 1.11 60.51
N PRO A 549 -39.54 2.26 60.30
CA PRO A 549 -40.54 2.63 59.27
C PRO A 549 -40.46 4.05 58.61
N LEU A 550 -41.51 4.37 57.85
CA LEU A 550 -41.81 5.51 56.95
C LEU A 550 -41.84 6.94 57.53
N ALA A 551 -41.62 7.94 56.64
CA ALA A 551 -42.44 9.15 56.39
C ALA A 551 -41.92 9.87 55.10
N SER A 552 -42.66 10.64 54.28
CA SER A 552 -44.10 10.89 54.04
C SER A 552 -44.26 11.65 52.70
N ALA A 553 -45.37 11.46 51.95
CA ALA A 553 -45.72 12.19 50.71
C ALA A 553 -46.45 13.54 51.00
N PRO A 554 -46.85 14.37 50.00
CA PRO A 554 -47.86 14.11 48.95
C PRO A 554 -47.34 14.38 47.51
N ALA A 555 -47.83 13.77 46.41
CA ALA A 555 -49.17 13.82 45.78
C ALA A 555 -49.56 15.22 45.25
N SER A 556 -50.20 15.38 44.09
CA SER A 556 -50.81 14.41 43.15
C SER A 556 -50.31 14.64 41.70
N ASP A 557 -50.81 14.06 40.59
CA ASP A 557 -52.06 13.31 40.37
C ASP A 557 -52.01 12.30 39.18
N THR A 558 -53.19 11.79 38.83
CA THR A 558 -53.61 10.78 37.82
C THR A 558 -54.96 11.25 37.20
N PRO A 559 -55.72 10.51 36.35
CA PRO A 559 -55.62 9.13 35.81
C PRO A 559 -55.52 9.06 34.26
N ALA A 560 -55.08 7.99 33.58
CA ALA A 560 -55.24 6.53 33.69
C ALA A 560 -56.42 5.93 32.87
N VAL A 561 -56.31 4.61 32.61
CA VAL A 561 -57.30 3.64 32.06
C VAL A 561 -57.06 3.16 30.61
N ALA A 562 -56.42 1.99 30.51
CA ALA A 562 -56.62 0.96 29.47
C ALA A 562 -57.80 0.03 29.93
N PRO A 563 -58.32 -1.02 29.22
CA PRO A 563 -57.50 -1.97 28.42
C PRO A 563 -58.19 -2.90 27.36
N LEU A 564 -57.42 -3.90 26.87
CA LEU A 564 -57.76 -5.28 26.42
C LEU A 564 -58.53 -5.61 25.10
N GLN A 565 -57.81 -6.38 24.26
CA GLN A 565 -58.18 -7.63 23.52
C GLN A 565 -59.19 -7.66 22.34
N GLY A 566 -58.75 -8.33 21.25
CA GLY A 566 -59.59 -8.89 20.17
C GLY A 566 -58.85 -9.18 18.86
N GLU A 567 -58.58 -10.46 18.54
CA GLU A 567 -58.32 -10.95 17.15
C GLU A 567 -59.68 -11.16 16.40
N PRO A 568 -59.78 -11.61 15.12
CA PRO A 568 -58.76 -12.05 14.15
C PRO A 568 -58.93 -11.63 12.65
N ALA A 569 -57.91 -12.00 11.85
CA ALA A 569 -57.96 -12.48 10.44
C ALA A 569 -58.32 -11.59 9.21
N SER A 570 -57.65 -11.95 8.11
CA SER A 570 -58.04 -11.94 6.67
C SER A 570 -57.45 -10.88 5.68
N ASP A 571 -57.20 -11.42 4.47
CA ASP A 571 -57.03 -10.83 3.13
C ASP A 571 -55.66 -10.30 2.59
N THR A 572 -55.09 -11.15 1.73
CA THR A 572 -54.14 -10.99 0.58
C THR A 572 -54.53 -9.89 -0.45
N PRO A 573 -53.71 -9.49 -1.47
CA PRO A 573 -52.68 -10.28 -2.17
C PRO A 573 -51.35 -9.60 -2.61
N VAL A 574 -50.50 -10.42 -3.24
CA VAL A 574 -49.20 -10.15 -3.88
C VAL A 574 -49.33 -9.49 -5.26
N ILE A 575 -48.38 -8.62 -5.64
CA ILE A 575 -48.03 -8.31 -7.05
C ILE A 575 -46.50 -8.21 -7.20
N GLU A 576 -45.92 -8.97 -8.14
CA GLU A 576 -44.54 -8.83 -8.62
C GLU A 576 -44.44 -7.83 -9.80
N PRO A 577 -43.28 -7.16 -10.01
CA PRO A 577 -42.97 -6.49 -11.27
C PRO A 577 -42.11 -7.35 -12.21
N MET A 578 -42.50 -7.39 -13.50
CA MET A 578 -41.89 -8.21 -14.56
C MET A 578 -40.50 -7.76 -15.03
N LEU A 579 -39.71 -8.74 -15.50
CA LEU A 579 -38.70 -8.57 -16.54
C LEU A 579 -39.35 -8.42 -17.92
N SER A 580 -38.78 -7.57 -18.79
CA SER A 580 -39.07 -7.62 -20.24
C SER A 580 -37.81 -7.50 -21.09
N PHE A 581 -37.67 -8.45 -22.01
CA PHE A 581 -36.71 -8.41 -23.12
C PHE A 581 -37.31 -7.62 -24.30
N VAL A 582 -36.45 -7.01 -25.12
CA VAL A 582 -36.82 -6.63 -26.50
C VAL A 582 -35.77 -7.17 -27.47
N LYS A 583 -36.24 -7.85 -28.51
CA LYS A 583 -35.54 -8.27 -29.73
C LYS A 583 -36.43 -7.94 -30.93
N SER A 584 -35.86 -8.00 -32.14
CA SER A 584 -36.44 -7.74 -33.49
C SER A 584 -36.08 -6.35 -34.07
N ASP A 585 -35.86 -6.18 -35.39
CA ASP A 585 -35.48 -7.19 -36.40
C ASP A 585 -34.74 -6.60 -37.61
N VAL A 586 -34.16 -7.53 -38.37
CA VAL A 586 -33.52 -7.45 -39.69
C VAL A 586 -34.00 -6.33 -40.66
N LYS A 587 -33.04 -5.65 -41.31
CA LYS A 587 -33.09 -5.41 -42.77
C LYS A 587 -31.71 -5.29 -43.41
N THR A 588 -31.52 -6.03 -44.50
CA THR A 588 -30.38 -5.98 -45.42
C THR A 588 -30.55 -4.87 -46.45
N ASP A 589 -29.46 -4.26 -46.89
CA ASP A 589 -29.32 -3.88 -48.31
C ASP A 589 -27.84 -3.84 -48.74
N ASN A 590 -27.58 -4.36 -49.94
CA ASN A 590 -26.29 -4.28 -50.62
C ASN A 590 -26.33 -3.11 -51.61
N THR A 591 -25.26 -2.33 -51.74
CA THR A 591 -24.90 -1.75 -53.04
C THR A 591 -23.42 -1.43 -53.15
N VAL A 592 -22.86 -1.79 -54.30
CA VAL A 592 -21.52 -1.44 -54.76
C VAL A 592 -21.62 -0.24 -55.69
N LEU A 593 -20.70 0.72 -55.56
CA LEU A 593 -20.23 1.74 -56.51
C LEU A 593 -19.32 2.69 -55.69
N GLY A 594 -18.25 3.30 -56.18
CA GLY A 594 -17.65 3.38 -57.51
C GLY A 594 -16.56 4.47 -57.47
N GLU A 595 -15.55 4.40 -58.31
CA GLU A 595 -14.36 5.28 -58.26
C GLU A 595 -14.67 6.77 -58.52
N ALA A 596 -13.90 7.68 -57.91
CA ALA A 596 -13.53 8.95 -58.55
C ALA A 596 -12.28 9.59 -57.90
N THR A 597 -11.16 9.55 -58.62
CA THR A 597 -9.99 10.41 -58.40
C THR A 597 -10.31 11.90 -58.60
N LYS A 598 -9.67 12.79 -57.83
CA LYS A 598 -9.17 14.08 -58.36
C LYS A 598 -8.02 14.67 -57.53
N SER A 599 -7.11 15.32 -58.25
CA SER A 599 -5.80 15.85 -57.84
C SER A 599 -5.78 17.40 -57.78
N SER A 600 -4.59 18.01 -57.68
CA SER A 600 -4.27 19.47 -57.66
C SER A 600 -4.74 20.26 -56.42
N GLU A 601 -4.04 21.27 -55.87
CA GLU A 601 -2.71 21.91 -56.12
C GLU A 601 -2.30 22.60 -54.78
N LEU A 602 -1.07 22.53 -54.25
CA LEU A 602 0.15 23.30 -54.61
C LEU A 602 -0.01 24.84 -54.67
N ILE A 603 0.26 25.54 -53.55
CA ILE A 603 0.68 26.97 -53.51
C ILE A 603 1.84 27.13 -52.51
N ALA A 604 2.76 28.06 -52.82
CA ALA A 604 4.11 28.15 -52.24
C ALA A 604 4.31 29.17 -51.09
N LEU A 605 5.46 29.04 -50.43
CA LEU A 605 6.06 29.98 -49.49
C LEU A 605 6.50 31.30 -50.16
N PRO A 606 6.70 32.38 -49.35
CA PRO A 606 7.77 33.33 -49.62
C PRO A 606 8.75 33.53 -48.44
N THR A 607 10.02 33.27 -48.76
CA THR A 607 11.30 33.83 -48.28
C THR A 607 11.37 34.90 -47.17
N ALA A 608 12.40 34.76 -46.32
CA ALA A 608 12.94 35.78 -45.41
C ALA A 608 13.95 36.74 -46.09
N PRO A 609 14.37 37.83 -45.41
CA PRO A 609 15.60 38.58 -45.71
C PRO A 609 16.72 38.40 -44.65
N HIS A 610 17.89 38.95 -44.96
CA HIS A 610 19.22 38.57 -44.44
C HIS A 610 19.88 39.55 -43.43
N LEU A 611 20.63 38.99 -42.44
CA LEU A 611 22.00 39.36 -41.96
C LEU A 611 22.34 40.81 -41.50
N PRO A 612 23.32 41.03 -40.57
CA PRO A 612 24.75 40.72 -40.79
C PRO A 612 25.60 40.16 -39.64
N ILE A 613 26.81 39.74 -40.04
CA ILE A 613 27.91 39.09 -39.30
C ILE A 613 28.80 40.11 -38.58
N LEU A 614 29.45 39.69 -37.48
CA LEU A 614 30.82 40.16 -37.18
C LEU A 614 31.68 39.07 -36.53
N GLU A 615 32.91 38.90 -37.03
CA GLU A 615 33.87 37.87 -36.59
C GLU A 615 34.62 38.25 -35.29
N LYS A 616 35.17 37.26 -34.56
CA LYS A 616 36.64 37.09 -34.46
C LYS A 616 37.14 35.78 -33.80
N LYS A 617 37.84 35.00 -34.62
CA LYS A 617 38.96 34.06 -34.37
C LYS A 617 39.55 33.99 -32.94
N LYS A 618 39.77 32.75 -32.46
CA LYS A 618 41.12 32.12 -32.46
C LYS A 618 41.10 30.59 -32.21
N ARG A 619 41.93 29.86 -32.96
CA ARG A 619 42.29 28.44 -32.73
C ARG A 619 43.41 28.35 -31.69
N PHE A 620 43.57 27.21 -31.02
CA PHE A 620 44.86 26.49 -30.96
C PHE A 620 44.65 24.98 -30.72
N PHE A 621 45.69 24.18 -30.97
CA PHE A 621 45.66 22.72 -31.19
C PHE A 621 46.32 21.93 -30.03
N ILE A 622 45.84 20.70 -29.82
CA ILE A 622 46.53 19.44 -29.39
C ILE A 622 47.63 19.51 -28.30
N GLY A 623 47.47 18.69 -27.25
CA GLY A 623 48.55 18.22 -26.37
C GLY A 623 48.19 16.88 -25.67
N ARG A 624 49.10 15.89 -25.71
CA ARG A 624 48.89 14.51 -25.20
C ARG A 624 49.49 14.28 -23.79
N SER A 625 48.82 13.39 -23.04
CA SER A 625 49.39 12.37 -22.12
C SER A 625 49.69 12.66 -20.64
N LYS A 626 49.58 11.56 -19.86
CA LYS A 626 50.18 11.20 -18.54
C LYS A 626 49.39 11.46 -17.23
N SER A 627 48.80 10.37 -16.74
CA SER A 627 48.79 9.90 -15.32
C SER A 627 50.23 9.90 -14.74
N PRO A 628 50.54 10.04 -13.41
CA PRO A 628 49.85 9.32 -12.32
C PRO A 628 49.76 9.95 -10.91
N ALA A 629 49.22 9.14 -10.00
CA ALA A 629 49.04 9.32 -8.55
C ALA A 629 50.18 10.04 -7.79
N PHE A 630 49.84 11.13 -7.06
CA PHE A 630 50.67 11.65 -5.96
C PHE A 630 49.92 12.64 -5.03
N MET A 631 49.03 12.17 -4.13
CA MET A 631 48.50 13.07 -3.06
C MET A 631 48.02 12.44 -1.74
N TRP A 632 48.52 11.26 -1.36
CA TRP A 632 48.22 10.62 -0.07
C TRP A 632 49.40 10.68 0.92
N ARG A 633 49.83 11.90 1.32
CA ARG A 633 50.86 12.06 2.38
C ARG A 633 50.98 13.48 3.01
N ARG A 634 49.87 14.18 3.32
CA ARG A 634 49.99 15.51 3.98
C ARG A 634 48.90 15.97 4.97
N LEU A 635 48.20 15.06 5.65
CA LEU A 635 47.15 15.43 6.64
C LEU A 635 47.09 14.51 7.88
N LYS A 636 48.25 14.12 8.43
CA LYS A 636 48.35 13.31 9.67
C LYS A 636 49.45 13.73 10.66
N LYS A 637 49.94 14.97 10.58
CA LYS A 637 50.99 15.50 11.50
C LYS A 637 50.90 17.01 11.76
N PHE A 638 49.76 17.42 12.31
CA PHE A 638 49.57 18.61 13.14
C PHE A 638 48.63 18.12 14.27
N VAL A 639 49.17 17.45 15.30
CA VAL A 639 49.69 18.08 16.53
C VAL A 639 48.57 18.94 17.14
N SER A 640 47.77 18.49 18.11
CA SER A 640 48.09 17.63 19.29
C SER A 640 49.19 18.22 20.17
N GLU A 641 49.00 19.47 20.62
CA GLU A 641 49.49 19.98 21.91
C GLU A 641 48.79 21.29 22.30
N LYS A 642 48.69 21.56 23.61
CA LYS A 642 47.81 22.56 24.29
C LYS A 642 46.30 22.18 24.28
N ASN A 643 45.61 22.00 25.41
CA ASN A 643 45.96 22.17 26.83
C ASN A 643 45.45 20.99 27.70
N LYS A 644 46.13 20.75 28.83
CA LYS A 644 45.70 19.85 29.93
C LYS A 644 45.35 20.68 31.18
N HIS A 645 44.70 20.02 32.15
CA HIS A 645 44.15 20.54 33.43
C HIS A 645 42.82 21.30 33.23
N ILE A 646 41.76 21.06 34.00
CA ILE A 646 41.67 20.78 35.46
C ILE A 646 40.61 19.71 35.83
N VAL A 647 41.03 18.74 36.66
CA VAL A 647 40.33 17.99 37.76
C VAL A 647 39.00 17.21 37.52
N ARG A 648 38.77 16.20 38.37
CA ARG A 648 37.82 15.08 38.36
C ARG A 648 36.81 15.19 39.54
N VAL A 649 35.98 14.15 39.75
CA VAL A 649 35.04 13.93 40.90
C VAL A 649 33.76 14.80 40.79
N VAL A 650 32.51 14.37 41.06
CA VAL A 650 31.96 13.27 41.89
C VAL A 650 30.89 12.45 41.14
N ALA A 651 30.56 11.26 41.65
CA ALA A 651 29.42 10.44 41.24
C ALA A 651 28.05 11.07 41.61
N GLY A 652 27.00 10.61 40.93
CA GLY A 652 25.59 10.95 41.13
C GLY A 652 24.75 10.18 40.13
#